data_AF-A0A496CYS3-F1
#
_entry.id   AF-A0A496CYS3-F1
#
_cell.length_a   1.000
_cell.length_b   1.000
_cell.length_c   1.000
_cell.angle_alpha   90.00
_cell.angle_beta   90.00
_cell.angle_gamma   90.00
#
_symmetry.space_group_name_H-M   'P 1'
#
loop_
_entity.id
_entity.type
_entity.pdbx_description
1 polymer ?
#
loop_
_entity_poly.entity_id
_entity_poly.type
_entity_poly.pdbx_seq_one_letter_code
_entity_poly.pdbx_strand_id
1 'polypeptide(L)'
;MNVKSLMLLLAFAGLGASCSDDETNGGDTSGIAGRSELQIVFSGTGESQEYTKATASEGENKIDKLQVYLFASATGQAGSYYYMETWDEGTAFDSEDKDASGNPKTNFKKQDAGTGWKASIYPNELKGLPYIKLLCIANNGAIDAQGHATTDGEFYQKDGTAKTAWNGALVAATTADNGDGVFEINNAAAATTETAFRASFTKVLGTDAATGGIIATPLLMTSERQTKISGSVSKVDIDLKRIVARFDIDNTASKSNLTIQKLTLAQGRKVGAFWGTAPEKVEEADLKTTLTPYAAVEFDKLAGANEGLTESALYTYPNLSTDQTYLIIDGTYKSPATSKQVDVTYHVPIVRTPEGADKGEYIAIAANNRYKLRITDVTQSNIFGTFEVVDWTSGGGIVVKPDNDAPVFEAATGFEATTGNIPVAINDSKTAFTVEESSVFKTTIAATGKVRVEKSAAETKTASPDWLEIAKPEYKEENGVWYTTFEMTVDKATGELPVNVVFINEAASYDPALWTTLTFYGPKAKPTLATGGDGSTGNTVDYNLFTANMYNVVGSYIKVKAMCIEGTKLVLPENGEFVQEGEAVKEGYYSTFTIKVAKALTDGNEYAIKFQNSEEASAETTLTVTAVAAGLSATLENNSTYATISHSDASTYKVETDIDLLAANTYNLKIAAPEGATANIPSGKWLTIDGETVTDGVMTYTVKATSGVTDFTDFDITFTNKLNTSEVLTVTMHKAASKPKFAEATGGAKSDFNEAPVIADYASTASMYKANGSKISIKVTCPEAMTFLEKTTSGLTISNKGEGLYEIEVNNATALTAATTEVIAQNTTAGAESRNATLTITWLDPIPAFTLGADNDAATLDGSNKDQINVIYTSASDNTHKYVPIAIAVTGYKGSTIAYTGNTSTWLNHTESPTEIAEGGTAAIEFTQNGCGNSDETADITITITSAIPNGGSRTITLKKQ
;
A
#
# COMPACT_ATOMS: atom_id res chain seq x y z
N MET A 1 -64.98 6.86 -30.07
CA MET A 1 -65.12 8.31 -29.89
C MET A 1 -64.83 8.65 -28.43
N ASN A 2 -63.72 9.33 -28.11
CA ASN A 2 -63.58 10.24 -26.95
C ASN A 2 -62.19 10.92 -26.87
N VAL A 3 -62.18 12.24 -27.10
CA VAL A 3 -61.48 13.35 -26.40
C VAL A 3 -59.99 13.25 -25.99
N LYS A 4 -59.14 12.50 -26.69
CA LYS A 4 -57.66 12.65 -26.53
C LYS A 4 -56.89 12.95 -27.83
N SER A 5 -57.59 13.12 -28.96
CA SER A 5 -56.97 13.32 -30.27
C SER A 5 -57.05 14.76 -30.81
N LEU A 6 -57.40 15.75 -29.98
CA LEU A 6 -57.63 17.14 -30.42
C LEU A 6 -56.64 18.18 -29.86
N MET A 7 -55.63 17.76 -29.07
CA MET A 7 -54.60 18.66 -28.52
C MET A 7 -53.18 18.45 -29.10
N LEU A 8 -53.06 17.64 -30.17
CA LEU A 8 -51.80 17.44 -30.90
C LEU A 8 -51.89 17.94 -32.36
N LEU A 9 -52.79 18.89 -32.62
CA LEU A 9 -53.00 19.49 -33.95
C LEU A 9 -52.93 21.04 -33.93
N LEU A 10 -52.22 21.61 -32.94
CA LEU A 10 -52.04 23.07 -32.81
C LEU A 10 -50.60 23.52 -32.47
N ALA A 11 -49.59 22.69 -32.77
CA ALA A 11 -48.17 23.07 -32.61
C ALA A 11 -47.31 22.73 -33.84
N PHE A 12 -47.92 22.68 -35.03
CA PHE A 12 -47.24 22.59 -36.33
C PHE A 12 -47.69 23.70 -37.30
N ALA A 13 -48.05 24.87 -36.75
CA ALA A 13 -48.32 26.06 -37.53
C ALA A 13 -47.57 27.23 -36.88
N GLY A 14 -46.32 27.43 -37.30
CA GLY A 14 -45.55 28.57 -36.79
C GLY A 14 -44.04 28.50 -36.99
N LEU A 15 -43.55 28.10 -38.16
CA LEU A 15 -42.21 28.47 -38.66
C LEU A 15 -42.23 28.50 -40.20
N GLY A 16 -43.20 29.23 -40.75
CA GLY A 16 -43.11 29.79 -42.10
C GLY A 16 -42.87 31.28 -41.93
N ALA A 17 -41.60 31.70 -41.89
CA ALA A 17 -41.22 33.10 -41.97
C ALA A 17 -39.82 33.21 -42.59
N SER A 18 -39.81 33.56 -43.88
CA SER A 18 -38.89 34.50 -44.51
C SER A 18 -37.41 34.08 -44.66
N CYS A 19 -37.12 33.38 -45.74
CA CYS A 19 -36.04 33.79 -46.64
C CYS A 19 -36.73 34.36 -47.89
N SER A 20 -36.45 35.63 -48.21
CA SER A 20 -37.03 36.46 -49.27
C SER A 20 -38.56 36.62 -49.26
N ASP A 21 -39.03 37.86 -49.29
CA ASP A 21 -40.29 38.17 -49.96
C ASP A 21 -40.16 37.69 -51.41
N ASP A 22 -40.65 36.48 -51.66
CA ASP A 22 -41.15 35.98 -52.95
C ASP A 22 -41.89 34.65 -52.70
N GLU A 23 -42.84 34.64 -51.76
CA GLU A 23 -43.97 33.71 -51.88
C GLU A 23 -45.05 34.41 -52.69
N THR A 24 -45.37 33.83 -53.85
CA THR A 24 -46.69 33.78 -54.54
C THR A 24 -46.59 33.98 -56.05
N ASN A 25 -46.07 32.99 -56.77
CA ASN A 25 -46.64 32.52 -58.04
C ASN A 25 -45.96 31.21 -58.45
N GLY A 26 -46.77 30.20 -58.79
CA GLY A 26 -46.25 28.97 -59.36
C GLY A 26 -45.58 29.24 -60.71
N GLY A 27 -44.39 28.69 -60.88
CA GLY A 27 -43.67 28.64 -62.15
C GLY A 27 -42.89 29.90 -62.48
N ASP A 28 -41.66 30.02 -61.97
CA ASP A 28 -40.50 30.41 -62.77
C ASP A 28 -39.21 30.27 -61.93
N THR A 29 -38.12 29.98 -62.62
CA THR A 29 -36.77 29.84 -62.09
C THR A 29 -36.33 31.09 -61.32
N SER A 30 -35.82 30.96 -60.09
CA SER A 30 -35.15 32.03 -59.32
C SER A 30 -33.77 32.42 -59.90
N GLY A 31 -33.67 32.50 -61.23
CA GLY A 31 -32.47 32.92 -61.92
C GLY A 31 -32.51 34.42 -62.14
N ILE A 32 -31.61 35.16 -61.48
CA ILE A 32 -31.24 36.49 -61.96
C ILE A 32 -30.73 36.31 -63.39
N ALA A 33 -31.35 37.00 -64.36
CA ALA A 33 -31.15 36.73 -65.79
C ALA A 33 -29.64 36.66 -66.16
N GLY A 34 -29.19 35.46 -66.53
CA GLY A 34 -27.83 35.21 -67.03
C GLY A 34 -26.75 34.93 -65.98
N ARG A 35 -27.08 34.67 -64.72
CA ARG A 35 -26.10 34.22 -63.69
C ARG A 35 -26.59 33.00 -62.93
N SER A 36 -25.67 32.05 -62.71
CA SER A 36 -25.88 30.91 -61.81
C SER A 36 -25.80 31.35 -60.33
N GLU A 37 -26.65 30.77 -59.48
CA GLU A 37 -26.59 30.98 -58.02
C GLU A 37 -25.56 30.03 -57.39
N LEU A 38 -24.66 30.58 -56.55
CA LEU A 38 -23.89 29.79 -55.58
C LEU A 38 -24.47 30.00 -54.19
N GLN A 39 -25.10 28.95 -53.66
CA GLN A 39 -25.55 28.87 -52.29
C GLN A 39 -24.39 28.44 -51.41
N ILE A 40 -23.92 29.37 -50.58
CA ILE A 40 -22.85 29.17 -49.63
C ILE A 40 -23.47 28.82 -48.28
N VAL A 41 -23.00 27.72 -47.70
CA VAL A 41 -23.38 27.31 -46.35
C VAL A 41 -22.13 27.36 -45.47
N PHE A 42 -22.13 28.28 -44.51
CA PHE A 42 -21.16 28.31 -43.42
C PHE A 42 -21.73 27.52 -42.25
N SER A 43 -20.93 26.66 -41.65
CA SER A 43 -21.26 26.01 -40.39
C SER A 43 -20.95 26.93 -39.19
N GLY A 44 -21.83 27.00 -38.19
CA GLY A 44 -21.72 27.81 -36.95
C GLY A 44 -23.08 28.32 -36.48
N THR A 45 -23.68 28.07 -35.32
CA THR A 45 -23.30 27.57 -34.01
C THR A 45 -24.56 26.96 -33.38
N GLY A 46 -24.51 25.76 -32.80
CA GLY A 46 -25.44 25.36 -31.73
C GLY A 46 -26.47 24.27 -32.01
N GLU A 47 -26.14 23.02 -31.74
CA GLU A 47 -26.84 22.19 -30.74
C GLU A 47 -26.15 20.83 -30.59
N SER A 48 -26.20 20.30 -29.36
CA SER A 48 -25.67 19.00 -28.90
C SER A 48 -24.14 18.86 -28.85
N GLN A 49 -23.55 19.27 -27.72
CA GLN A 49 -22.23 18.78 -27.30
C GLN A 49 -22.37 17.33 -26.80
N GLU A 50 -21.65 16.40 -27.42
CA GLU A 50 -21.17 15.21 -26.73
C GLU A 50 -19.74 15.44 -26.24
N TYR A 51 -19.51 15.08 -24.98
CA TYR A 51 -18.28 15.34 -24.22
C TYR A 51 -17.06 14.67 -24.88
N THR A 52 -16.09 15.50 -25.30
CA THR A 52 -14.61 15.30 -25.24
C THR A 52 -13.83 16.26 -26.17
N LYS A 53 -14.48 17.06 -27.02
CA LYS A 53 -13.80 18.10 -27.82
C LYS A 53 -13.88 19.48 -27.17
N ALA A 54 -12.78 20.21 -27.24
CA ALA A 54 -12.65 21.59 -26.75
C ALA A 54 -13.56 22.55 -27.53
N THR A 55 -14.44 23.28 -26.83
CA THR A 55 -15.35 24.28 -27.43
C THR A 55 -14.69 25.65 -27.52
N ALA A 56 -14.86 26.33 -28.66
CA ALA A 56 -14.45 27.73 -28.83
C ALA A 56 -15.48 28.71 -28.23
N SER A 57 -15.03 29.83 -27.68
CA SER A 57 -15.88 30.88 -27.09
C SER A 57 -16.65 31.67 -28.16
N GLU A 58 -17.66 32.44 -27.74
CA GLU A 58 -18.45 33.28 -28.65
C GLU A 58 -17.56 34.28 -29.42
N GLY A 59 -16.64 34.96 -28.73
CA GLY A 59 -15.67 35.87 -29.35
C GLY A 59 -14.72 35.15 -30.32
N GLU A 60 -14.34 33.91 -30.02
CA GLU A 60 -13.51 33.10 -30.90
C GLU A 60 -14.26 32.60 -32.14
N ASN A 61 -15.57 32.36 -32.07
CA ASN A 61 -16.42 31.89 -33.18
C ASN A 61 -17.05 33.03 -33.98
N LYS A 62 -16.99 34.27 -33.51
CA LYS A 62 -17.57 35.42 -34.20
C LYS A 62 -17.02 35.51 -35.62
N ILE A 63 -17.92 35.56 -36.60
CA ILE A 63 -17.64 35.76 -38.02
C ILE A 63 -18.17 37.14 -38.41
N ASP A 64 -17.24 38.06 -38.63
CA ASP A 64 -17.49 39.46 -39.00
C ASP A 64 -16.64 39.80 -40.23
N LYS A 65 -17.08 40.76 -41.04
CA LYS A 65 -16.40 41.19 -42.28
C LYS A 65 -15.99 40.01 -43.17
N LEU A 66 -16.91 39.07 -43.43
CA LEU A 66 -16.64 37.93 -44.30
C LEU A 66 -16.51 38.40 -45.76
N GLN A 67 -15.41 38.00 -46.41
CA GLN A 67 -15.16 38.28 -47.82
C GLN A 67 -14.93 36.98 -48.59
N VAL A 68 -15.50 36.87 -49.78
CA VAL A 68 -15.38 35.70 -50.67
C VAL A 68 -14.70 36.11 -51.96
N TYR A 69 -13.46 35.65 -52.15
CA TYR A 69 -12.66 35.91 -53.34
C TYR A 69 -12.84 34.75 -54.33
N LEU A 70 -13.36 35.03 -55.53
CA LEU A 70 -13.54 34.00 -56.55
C LEU A 70 -12.37 34.01 -57.54
N PHE A 71 -11.85 32.82 -57.81
CA PHE A 71 -10.83 32.57 -58.81
C PHE A 71 -11.34 31.55 -59.83
N ALA A 72 -11.12 31.78 -61.12
CA ALA A 72 -11.64 30.95 -62.22
C ALA A 72 -10.53 30.20 -62.98
N SER A 73 -10.86 29.03 -63.54
CA SER A 73 -9.95 28.16 -64.32
C SER A 73 -10.69 27.38 -65.41
N ALA A 74 -9.99 27.09 -66.51
CA ALA A 74 -10.49 26.29 -67.63
C ALA A 74 -10.49 24.78 -67.33
N THR A 75 -9.48 24.29 -66.61
CA THR A 75 -9.15 22.84 -66.54
C THR A 75 -9.34 22.22 -65.14
N GLY A 76 -9.85 22.98 -64.17
CA GLY A 76 -10.15 22.47 -62.82
C GLY A 76 -8.89 22.18 -61.98
N GLN A 77 -8.88 21.06 -61.24
CA GLN A 77 -7.91 20.72 -60.17
C GLN A 77 -6.42 20.83 -60.53
N ALA A 78 -6.04 20.79 -61.82
CA ALA A 78 -4.65 20.89 -62.29
C ALA A 78 -4.31 22.21 -63.02
N GLY A 79 -5.24 23.17 -63.10
CA GLY A 79 -5.08 24.43 -63.85
C GLY A 79 -4.65 25.64 -63.01
N SER A 80 -4.08 26.66 -63.67
CA SER A 80 -3.83 27.98 -63.05
C SER A 80 -5.14 28.74 -62.86
N TYR A 81 -5.36 29.24 -61.65
CA TYR A 81 -6.54 30.01 -61.28
C TYR A 81 -6.22 31.50 -61.24
N TYR A 82 -7.13 32.31 -61.78
CA TYR A 82 -7.00 33.76 -61.86
C TYR A 82 -8.19 34.44 -61.18
N TYR A 83 -7.91 35.55 -60.50
CA TYR A 83 -8.92 36.33 -59.79
C TYR A 83 -10.03 36.77 -60.74
N MET A 84 -11.28 36.67 -60.30
CA MET A 84 -12.45 37.04 -61.07
C MET A 84 -13.15 38.23 -60.41
N GLU A 85 -13.54 38.09 -59.15
CA GLU A 85 -14.23 39.13 -58.37
C GLU A 85 -14.22 38.80 -56.88
N THR A 86 -14.53 39.79 -56.05
CA THR A 86 -14.68 39.67 -54.60
C THR A 86 -16.11 39.97 -54.21
N TRP A 87 -16.66 39.20 -53.29
CA TRP A 87 -17.96 39.44 -52.68
C TRP A 87 -17.82 39.84 -51.22
N ASP A 88 -18.45 40.94 -50.85
CA ASP A 88 -18.39 41.53 -49.52
C ASP A 88 -19.68 41.28 -48.72
N GLU A 89 -19.52 40.95 -47.45
CA GLU A 89 -20.65 40.82 -46.53
C GLU A 89 -21.32 42.18 -46.26
N GLY A 90 -22.65 42.22 -46.40
CA GLY A 90 -23.46 43.40 -46.08
C GLY A 90 -24.92 43.20 -46.47
N THR A 91 -25.33 43.85 -47.57
CA THR A 91 -26.69 43.75 -48.11
C THR A 91 -26.83 42.56 -49.05
N ALA A 92 -28.07 42.11 -49.28
CA ALA A 92 -28.33 41.11 -50.30
C ALA A 92 -27.94 41.64 -51.69
N PHE A 93 -27.57 40.74 -52.59
CA PHE A 93 -27.25 41.12 -53.96
C PHE A 93 -28.46 41.77 -54.63
N ASP A 94 -28.26 42.92 -55.24
CA ASP A 94 -29.26 43.63 -56.05
C ASP A 94 -28.58 44.01 -57.37
N SER A 95 -29.13 43.53 -58.50
CA SER A 95 -28.57 43.81 -59.81
C SER A 95 -28.62 45.29 -60.18
N GLU A 96 -29.51 46.07 -59.56
CA GLU A 96 -29.69 47.51 -59.79
C GLU A 96 -28.79 48.37 -58.87
N ASP A 97 -28.26 47.83 -57.78
CA ASP A 97 -27.29 48.55 -56.93
C ASP A 97 -25.91 48.55 -57.59
N LYS A 98 -25.58 49.64 -58.29
CA LYS A 98 -24.32 49.76 -59.07
C LYS A 98 -23.20 50.43 -58.28
N ASP A 99 -21.96 50.00 -58.54
CA ASP A 99 -20.75 50.69 -58.13
C ASP A 99 -20.51 51.97 -58.95
N ALA A 100 -19.45 52.72 -58.62
CA ALA A 100 -19.08 53.95 -59.33
C ALA A 100 -18.71 53.74 -60.82
N SER A 101 -18.50 52.49 -61.23
CA SER A 101 -18.19 52.09 -62.61
C SER A 101 -19.42 51.59 -63.38
N GLY A 102 -20.61 51.58 -62.75
CA GLY A 102 -21.86 51.13 -63.36
C GLY A 102 -22.09 49.61 -63.32
N ASN A 103 -21.23 48.85 -62.63
CA ASN A 103 -21.38 47.40 -62.47
C ASN A 103 -22.20 47.09 -61.21
N PRO A 104 -23.01 46.00 -61.18
CA PRO A 104 -23.67 45.58 -59.95
C PRO A 104 -22.65 45.37 -58.82
N LYS A 105 -22.93 45.89 -57.63
CA LYS A 105 -22.08 45.64 -56.45
C LYS A 105 -22.18 44.17 -56.06
N THR A 106 -21.03 43.56 -55.82
CA THR A 106 -20.89 42.17 -55.39
C THR A 106 -21.06 42.06 -53.87
N ASN A 107 -22.26 42.35 -53.38
CA ASN A 107 -22.61 42.22 -51.97
C ASN A 107 -23.40 40.94 -51.72
N PHE A 108 -23.24 40.35 -50.54
CA PHE A 108 -24.12 39.28 -50.08
C PHE A 108 -24.55 39.49 -48.63
N LYS A 109 -25.74 38.97 -48.31
CA LYS A 109 -26.25 38.96 -46.94
C LYS A 109 -26.09 37.56 -46.39
N LYS A 110 -25.32 37.42 -45.31
CA LYS A 110 -25.38 36.22 -44.48
C LYS A 110 -26.71 36.17 -43.73
N GLN A 111 -27.32 35.01 -43.68
CA GLN A 111 -28.59 34.75 -43.00
C GLN A 111 -28.36 33.64 -41.99
N ASP A 112 -28.88 33.82 -40.78
CA ASP A 112 -28.83 32.77 -39.77
C ASP A 112 -29.65 31.57 -40.25
N ALA A 113 -29.06 30.38 -40.15
CA ALA A 113 -29.63 29.13 -40.65
C ALA A 113 -29.46 28.02 -39.61
N GLY A 114 -30.07 28.22 -38.43
CA GLY A 114 -29.93 27.31 -37.30
C GLY A 114 -28.53 27.37 -36.73
N THR A 115 -27.78 26.27 -36.90
CA THR A 115 -26.40 26.11 -36.42
C THR A 115 -25.37 26.53 -37.47
N GLY A 116 -25.76 27.36 -38.42
CA GLY A 116 -24.95 27.83 -39.55
C GLY A 116 -25.36 29.23 -40.00
N TRP A 117 -24.60 29.77 -40.96
CA TRP A 117 -25.05 30.86 -41.82
C TRP A 117 -25.22 30.37 -43.24
N LYS A 118 -26.20 30.92 -43.96
CA LYS A 118 -26.35 30.73 -45.39
C LYS A 118 -26.21 32.07 -46.10
N ALA A 119 -25.65 32.04 -47.29
CA ALA A 119 -25.58 33.19 -48.17
C ALA A 119 -25.76 32.72 -49.61
N SER A 120 -26.32 33.57 -50.46
CA SER A 120 -26.32 33.35 -51.90
C SER A 120 -25.46 34.42 -52.55
N ILE A 121 -24.55 33.98 -53.42
CA ILE A 121 -23.80 34.87 -54.33
C ILE A 121 -24.13 34.49 -55.78
N TYR A 122 -23.97 35.43 -56.70
CA TYR A 122 -24.32 35.27 -58.11
C TYR A 122 -23.13 35.62 -58.99
N PRO A 123 -22.14 34.72 -59.12
CA PRO A 123 -20.88 35.07 -59.74
C PRO A 123 -21.01 35.47 -61.21
N ASN A 124 -20.08 36.28 -61.69
CA ASN A 124 -19.90 36.51 -63.12
C ASN A 124 -19.42 35.22 -63.81
N GLU A 125 -19.97 34.90 -64.98
CA GLU A 125 -19.58 33.72 -65.75
C GLU A 125 -18.60 34.10 -66.87
N LEU A 126 -17.33 33.72 -66.72
CA LEU A 126 -16.33 33.88 -67.77
C LEU A 126 -16.37 32.67 -68.73
N LYS A 127 -16.67 32.94 -70.01
CA LYS A 127 -16.69 31.90 -71.05
C LYS A 127 -15.34 31.19 -71.12
N GLY A 128 -15.37 29.85 -71.10
CA GLY A 128 -14.18 28.99 -71.09
C GLY A 128 -13.58 28.70 -69.72
N LEU A 129 -14.04 29.33 -68.63
CA LEU A 129 -13.53 29.14 -67.27
C LEU A 129 -14.60 28.64 -66.29
N PRO A 130 -15.15 27.42 -66.48
CA PRO A 130 -16.31 26.95 -65.71
C PRO A 130 -15.97 26.54 -64.26
N TYR A 131 -14.69 26.38 -63.91
CA TYR A 131 -14.28 25.96 -62.57
C TYR A 131 -13.95 27.18 -61.72
N ILE A 132 -14.55 27.27 -60.54
CA ILE A 132 -14.35 28.38 -59.60
C ILE A 132 -13.79 27.86 -58.29
N LYS A 133 -12.85 28.60 -57.71
CA LYS A 133 -12.39 28.46 -56.33
C LYS A 133 -12.83 29.67 -55.51
N LEU A 134 -13.46 29.41 -54.38
CA LEU A 134 -13.85 30.38 -53.39
C LEU A 134 -12.78 30.38 -52.30
N LEU A 135 -12.09 31.51 -52.14
CA LEU A 135 -11.15 31.76 -51.05
C LEU A 135 -11.85 32.71 -50.09
N CYS A 136 -12.26 32.23 -48.93
CA CYS A 136 -13.02 32.99 -47.94
C CYS A 136 -12.11 33.48 -46.82
N ILE A 137 -12.27 34.73 -46.42
CA ILE A 137 -11.54 35.35 -45.30
C ILE A 137 -12.56 36.02 -44.38
N ALA A 138 -12.52 35.68 -43.10
CA ALA A 138 -13.35 36.31 -42.07
C ALA A 138 -12.47 37.04 -41.05
N ASN A 139 -13.02 38.10 -40.48
CA ASN A 139 -12.43 38.91 -39.41
C ASN A 139 -11.18 39.73 -39.80
N ASN A 140 -10.85 39.83 -41.09
CA ASN A 140 -9.78 40.74 -41.51
C ASN A 140 -10.27 42.20 -41.41
N GLY A 141 -9.69 42.98 -40.52
CA GLY A 141 -10.13 44.34 -40.21
C GLY A 141 -11.29 44.41 -39.21
N ALA A 142 -11.67 43.29 -38.56
CA ALA A 142 -12.77 43.28 -37.59
C ALA A 142 -12.43 44.05 -36.31
N ILE A 143 -13.46 44.44 -35.57
CA ILE A 143 -13.33 45.21 -34.33
C ILE A 143 -13.58 44.31 -33.12
N ASP A 144 -12.66 44.35 -32.15
CA ASP A 144 -12.78 43.64 -30.87
C ASP A 144 -13.83 44.29 -29.94
N ALA A 145 -14.07 43.67 -28.78
CA ALA A 145 -15.05 44.17 -27.82
C ALA A 145 -14.65 45.50 -27.16
N GLN A 146 -13.39 45.92 -27.29
CA GLN A 146 -12.86 47.19 -26.77
C GLN A 146 -12.85 48.30 -27.84
N GLY A 147 -13.29 48.02 -29.07
CA GLY A 147 -13.35 48.99 -30.16
C GLY A 147 -12.07 49.09 -30.97
N HIS A 148 -11.12 48.17 -30.80
CA HIS A 148 -9.86 48.13 -31.54
C HIS A 148 -9.94 47.17 -32.73
N ALA A 149 -9.24 47.49 -33.81
CA ALA A 149 -9.14 46.57 -34.95
C ALA A 149 -8.23 45.39 -34.59
N THR A 150 -8.69 44.16 -34.83
CA THR A 150 -7.90 42.93 -34.56
C THR A 150 -6.85 42.65 -35.62
N THR A 151 -7.08 43.12 -36.84
CA THR A 151 -6.09 43.34 -37.90
C THR A 151 -6.42 44.67 -38.60
N ASP A 152 -5.56 45.18 -39.48
CA ASP A 152 -5.79 46.43 -40.20
C ASP A 152 -6.62 46.28 -41.50
N GLY A 153 -7.04 45.05 -41.82
CA GLY A 153 -7.82 44.74 -43.03
C GLY A 153 -7.02 44.65 -44.32
N GLU A 154 -5.69 44.69 -44.24
CA GLU A 154 -4.80 44.80 -45.39
C GLU A 154 -3.98 43.50 -45.58
N PHE A 155 -3.38 43.33 -46.76
CA PHE A 155 -2.57 42.17 -47.10
C PHE A 155 -1.09 42.54 -47.26
N TYR A 156 -0.22 41.83 -46.57
CA TYR A 156 1.22 42.10 -46.53
C TYR A 156 2.05 41.01 -47.18
N GLN A 157 3.27 41.39 -47.56
CA GLN A 157 4.33 40.46 -47.95
C GLN A 157 4.82 39.68 -46.72
N LYS A 158 5.68 38.69 -46.96
CA LYS A 158 6.15 37.72 -45.97
C LYS A 158 6.69 38.32 -44.66
N ASP A 159 7.31 39.49 -44.72
CA ASP A 159 7.88 40.17 -43.55
C ASP A 159 6.86 41.02 -42.78
N GLY A 160 5.60 41.09 -43.24
CA GLY A 160 4.52 41.87 -42.64
C GLY A 160 4.72 43.39 -42.68
N THR A 161 5.72 43.89 -43.41
CA THR A 161 6.13 45.30 -43.38
C THR A 161 5.61 46.07 -44.60
N ALA A 162 5.74 45.48 -45.79
CA ALA A 162 5.23 46.06 -47.03
C ALA A 162 3.91 45.40 -47.45
N LYS A 163 2.95 46.20 -47.93
CA LYS A 163 1.70 45.70 -48.53
C LYS A 163 2.01 44.88 -49.80
N THR A 164 1.16 43.91 -50.13
CA THR A 164 1.25 43.21 -51.42
C THR A 164 0.94 44.18 -52.57
N ALA A 165 1.53 43.94 -53.74
CA ALA A 165 1.36 44.84 -54.89
C ALA A 165 -0.10 44.94 -55.39
N TRP A 166 -0.90 43.92 -55.11
CA TRP A 166 -2.33 43.84 -55.47
C TRP A 166 -3.26 44.30 -54.34
N ASN A 167 -2.73 44.68 -53.19
CA ASN A 167 -3.54 45.04 -52.03
C ASN A 167 -4.44 46.25 -52.33
N GLY A 168 -5.76 46.09 -52.16
CA GLY A 168 -6.77 47.09 -52.49
C GLY A 168 -7.10 47.27 -54.00
N ALA A 169 -6.47 46.50 -54.90
CA ALA A 169 -6.72 46.55 -56.35
C ALA A 169 -6.37 45.22 -57.05
N LEU A 170 -7.14 44.17 -56.79
CA LEU A 170 -7.02 42.90 -57.50
C LEU A 170 -7.41 43.06 -58.98
N VAL A 171 -6.63 42.48 -59.90
CA VAL A 171 -6.87 42.58 -61.35
C VAL A 171 -7.62 41.34 -61.84
N ALA A 172 -8.88 41.51 -62.26
CA ALA A 172 -9.74 40.43 -62.74
C ALA A 172 -9.27 39.87 -64.10
N ALA A 173 -9.42 38.57 -64.29
CA ALA A 173 -9.19 37.91 -65.58
C ALA A 173 -10.28 38.26 -66.60
N THR A 174 -9.88 38.39 -67.86
CA THR A 174 -10.78 38.56 -69.00
C THR A 174 -10.52 37.46 -70.02
N THR A 175 -11.57 36.99 -70.70
CA THR A 175 -11.46 35.97 -71.75
C THR A 175 -11.84 36.50 -73.13
N ALA A 176 -11.22 35.94 -74.16
CA ALA A 176 -11.55 36.19 -75.56
C ALA A 176 -11.68 34.87 -76.32
N ASP A 177 -12.53 34.84 -77.34
CA ASP A 177 -12.67 33.71 -78.26
C ASP A 177 -11.46 33.68 -79.19
N ASN A 178 -10.78 32.54 -79.26
CA ASN A 178 -9.63 32.32 -80.14
C ASN A 178 -10.03 32.04 -81.60
N GLY A 179 -11.34 32.01 -81.90
CA GLY A 179 -11.89 31.83 -83.24
C GLY A 179 -12.19 30.37 -83.60
N ASP A 180 -11.94 29.44 -82.69
CA ASP A 180 -12.21 28.00 -82.81
C ASP A 180 -13.25 27.50 -81.78
N GLY A 181 -13.89 28.42 -81.05
CA GLY A 181 -14.83 28.11 -79.98
C GLY A 181 -14.14 27.80 -78.64
N VAL A 182 -12.82 27.90 -78.56
CA VAL A 182 -12.04 27.88 -77.31
C VAL A 182 -11.81 29.30 -76.84
N PHE A 183 -12.05 29.55 -75.54
CA PHE A 183 -11.80 30.84 -74.91
C PHE A 183 -10.52 30.77 -74.09
N GLU A 184 -9.63 31.75 -74.27
CA GLU A 184 -8.40 31.90 -73.49
C GLU A 184 -8.38 33.22 -72.70
N ILE A 185 -7.53 33.28 -71.67
CA ILE A 185 -7.34 34.48 -70.84
C ILE A 185 -6.44 35.47 -71.59
N ASN A 186 -7.01 36.59 -72.03
CA ASN A 186 -6.31 37.56 -72.87
C ASN A 186 -5.48 38.60 -72.07
N ASN A 187 -5.61 38.63 -70.74
CA ASN A 187 -4.86 39.52 -69.84
C ASN A 187 -4.02 38.77 -68.79
N ALA A 188 -3.62 37.52 -69.06
CA ALA A 188 -2.99 36.61 -68.08
C ALA A 188 -1.75 37.18 -67.36
N ALA A 189 -0.96 38.04 -68.02
CA ALA A 189 0.24 38.66 -67.42
C ALA A 189 -0.08 39.75 -66.38
N ALA A 190 -1.27 40.36 -66.44
CA ALA A 190 -1.71 41.42 -65.54
C ALA A 190 -2.70 40.92 -64.48
N ALA A 191 -3.48 39.88 -64.78
CA ALA A 191 -4.47 39.32 -63.87
C ALA A 191 -3.81 38.73 -62.60
N THR A 192 -4.43 38.97 -61.44
CA THR A 192 -3.92 38.43 -60.17
C THR A 192 -4.12 36.92 -60.14
N THR A 193 -3.07 36.16 -59.86
CA THR A 193 -3.13 34.70 -59.77
C THR A 193 -3.50 34.25 -58.36
N GLU A 194 -4.12 33.07 -58.24
CA GLU A 194 -4.38 32.41 -56.94
C GLU A 194 -3.09 32.29 -56.11
N THR A 195 -1.98 31.92 -56.77
CA THR A 195 -0.67 31.80 -56.12
C THR A 195 -0.19 33.12 -55.52
N ALA A 196 -0.32 34.24 -56.24
CA ALA A 196 0.08 35.55 -55.74
C ALA A 196 -0.81 36.03 -54.57
N PHE A 197 -2.10 35.68 -54.60
CA PHE A 197 -3.02 35.99 -53.50
C PHE A 197 -2.74 35.15 -52.25
N ARG A 198 -2.44 33.86 -52.43
CA ARG A 198 -2.11 32.94 -51.34
C ARG A 198 -0.83 33.29 -50.59
N ALA A 199 0.09 33.98 -51.26
CA ALA A 199 1.32 34.51 -50.67
C ALA A 199 1.09 35.81 -49.85
N SER A 200 -0.03 35.89 -49.12
CA SER A 200 -0.39 37.03 -48.27
C SER A 200 -0.23 36.70 -46.78
N PHE A 201 0.21 37.72 -46.04
CA PHE A 201 0.49 37.66 -44.61
C PHE A 201 -0.17 38.82 -43.88
N THR A 202 -0.34 38.67 -42.57
CA THR A 202 -0.77 39.76 -41.69
C THR A 202 0.36 40.80 -41.54
N LYS A 203 0.00 42.00 -41.11
CA LYS A 203 0.97 42.98 -40.62
C LYS A 203 1.78 42.40 -39.44
N VAL A 204 2.99 42.92 -39.23
CA VAL A 204 3.79 42.62 -38.04
C VAL A 204 3.04 42.98 -36.76
N LEU A 205 2.81 41.98 -35.91
CA LEU A 205 2.20 42.12 -34.58
C LEU A 205 2.96 43.13 -33.71
N GLY A 206 2.22 44.00 -33.02
CA GLY A 206 2.77 45.02 -32.11
C GLY A 206 3.13 46.35 -32.77
N THR A 207 2.91 46.51 -34.07
CA THR A 207 3.06 47.81 -34.77
C THR A 207 1.79 48.67 -34.74
N ASP A 208 0.64 48.06 -34.44
CA ASP A 208 -0.63 48.77 -34.26
C ASP A 208 -0.85 49.12 -32.78
N ALA A 209 -1.09 50.41 -32.50
CA ALA A 209 -1.22 50.94 -31.14
C ALA A 209 -2.46 50.43 -30.37
N ALA A 210 -3.37 49.72 -31.03
CA ALA A 210 -4.70 49.39 -30.51
C ALA A 210 -4.79 48.04 -29.79
N THR A 211 -4.05 47.00 -30.23
CA THR A 211 -4.00 45.68 -29.58
C THR A 211 -2.78 45.48 -28.68
N GLY A 212 -1.84 46.42 -28.67
CA GLY A 212 -0.70 46.41 -27.74
C GLY A 212 0.30 45.27 -27.93
N GLY A 213 0.24 44.50 -29.02
CA GLY A 213 1.17 43.38 -29.30
C GLY A 213 0.68 42.00 -28.89
N ILE A 214 -0.64 41.83 -28.68
CA ILE A 214 -1.31 40.54 -28.55
C ILE A 214 -2.30 40.32 -29.70
N ILE A 215 -2.65 39.06 -29.96
CA ILE A 215 -3.72 38.68 -30.88
C ILE A 215 -5.05 38.70 -30.11
N ALA A 216 -6.06 39.38 -30.64
CA ALA A 216 -7.37 39.55 -29.98
C ALA A 216 -8.51 38.95 -30.81
N THR A 217 -9.63 38.62 -30.15
CA THR A 217 -10.88 38.17 -30.78
C THR A 217 -11.68 39.37 -31.33
N PRO A 218 -12.38 39.25 -32.46
CA PRO A 218 -12.60 38.03 -33.25
C PRO A 218 -11.37 37.60 -34.07
N LEU A 219 -11.16 36.29 -34.16
CA LEU A 219 -9.93 35.71 -34.72
C LEU A 219 -10.00 35.58 -36.24
N LEU A 220 -8.91 35.91 -36.93
CA LEU A 220 -8.80 35.76 -38.38
C LEU A 220 -8.99 34.30 -38.80
N MET A 221 -9.90 34.07 -39.75
CA MET A 221 -10.22 32.74 -40.28
C MET A 221 -10.19 32.71 -41.81
N THR A 222 -9.83 31.56 -42.35
CA THR A 222 -9.78 31.33 -43.79
C THR A 222 -10.40 30.00 -44.17
N SER A 223 -10.97 29.92 -45.38
CA SER A 223 -11.43 28.67 -45.99
C SER A 223 -11.22 28.70 -47.48
N GLU A 224 -11.14 27.52 -48.09
CA GLU A 224 -11.10 27.37 -49.53
C GLU A 224 -12.05 26.26 -49.98
N ARG A 225 -12.73 26.48 -51.10
CA ARG A 225 -13.58 25.48 -51.75
C ARG A 225 -13.51 25.62 -53.26
N GLN A 226 -13.54 24.49 -53.96
CA GLN A 226 -13.65 24.47 -55.40
C GLN A 226 -15.02 23.96 -55.80
N THR A 227 -15.62 24.60 -56.80
CA THR A 227 -16.87 24.15 -57.42
C THR A 227 -16.79 24.35 -58.94
N LYS A 228 -17.75 23.80 -59.67
CA LYS A 228 -17.94 24.06 -61.09
C LYS A 228 -19.26 24.77 -61.25
N ILE A 229 -19.27 25.89 -61.96
CA ILE A 229 -20.53 26.53 -62.36
C ILE A 229 -21.13 25.66 -63.48
N SER A 230 -22.18 24.90 -63.16
CA SER A 230 -22.95 24.14 -64.13
C SER A 230 -24.41 23.99 -63.67
N GLY A 231 -25.36 24.58 -64.41
CA GLY A 231 -26.78 24.59 -64.06
C GLY A 231 -27.20 25.83 -63.25
N SER A 232 -28.47 25.91 -62.85
CA SER A 232 -29.05 27.14 -62.28
C SER A 232 -28.61 27.44 -60.83
N VAL A 233 -28.28 26.43 -60.03
CA VAL A 233 -27.88 26.57 -58.61
C VAL A 233 -26.79 25.55 -58.28
N SER A 234 -25.71 25.98 -57.63
CA SER A 234 -24.71 25.10 -57.01
C SER A 234 -24.59 25.39 -55.52
N LYS A 235 -24.36 24.35 -54.71
CA LYS A 235 -24.16 24.48 -53.26
C LYS A 235 -22.69 24.30 -52.91
N VAL A 236 -22.18 25.13 -52.00
CA VAL A 236 -20.80 25.11 -51.52
C VAL A 236 -20.80 25.21 -50.01
N ASP A 237 -20.33 24.15 -49.35
CA ASP A 237 -20.17 24.13 -47.90
C ASP A 237 -18.79 24.65 -47.52
N ILE A 238 -18.73 25.59 -46.58
CA ILE A 238 -17.51 26.31 -46.20
C ILE A 238 -17.20 26.10 -44.72
N ASP A 239 -16.02 25.53 -44.46
CA ASP A 239 -15.49 25.37 -43.10
C ASP A 239 -14.35 26.37 -42.90
N LEU A 240 -14.60 27.40 -42.09
CA LEU A 240 -13.61 28.42 -41.74
C LEU A 240 -12.68 27.89 -40.64
N LYS A 241 -11.37 27.99 -40.88
CA LYS A 241 -10.33 27.60 -39.92
C LYS A 241 -9.57 28.83 -39.44
N ARG A 242 -9.29 28.89 -38.14
CA ARG A 242 -8.48 29.96 -37.56
C ARG A 242 -7.04 29.85 -38.04
N ILE A 243 -6.41 30.99 -38.32
CA ILE A 243 -4.99 31.00 -38.71
C ILE A 243 -4.05 31.02 -37.49
N VAL A 244 -4.59 30.95 -36.27
CA VAL A 244 -3.88 31.05 -34.99
C VAL A 244 -4.11 29.81 -34.12
N ALA A 245 -3.28 29.62 -33.10
CA ALA A 245 -3.44 28.61 -32.05
C ALA A 245 -3.87 29.24 -30.72
N ARG A 246 -4.54 28.47 -29.86
CA ARG A 246 -4.96 28.86 -28.50
C ARG A 246 -4.09 28.22 -27.45
N PHE A 247 -3.81 28.95 -26.38
CA PHE A 247 -3.27 28.41 -25.14
C PHE A 247 -4.26 28.56 -24.00
N ASP A 248 -4.38 27.49 -23.22
CA ASP A 248 -5.17 27.42 -22.01
C ASP A 248 -4.30 27.01 -20.85
N ILE A 249 -4.62 27.50 -19.65
CA ILE A 249 -3.86 27.22 -18.45
C ILE A 249 -4.80 26.61 -17.42
N ASP A 250 -4.51 25.39 -16.99
CA ASP A 250 -5.17 24.75 -15.86
C ASP A 250 -4.28 24.90 -14.62
N ASN A 251 -4.66 25.87 -13.79
CA ASN A 251 -4.00 26.17 -12.53
C ASN A 251 -5.05 26.40 -11.45
N THR A 252 -5.03 25.59 -10.39
CA THR A 252 -5.78 25.86 -9.16
C THR A 252 -4.80 26.35 -8.09
N ALA A 253 -4.79 27.64 -7.78
CA ALA A 253 -3.80 28.24 -6.87
C ALA A 253 -3.76 27.59 -5.47
N SER A 254 -4.89 27.11 -4.97
CA SER A 254 -4.96 26.42 -3.68
C SER A 254 -4.30 25.04 -3.68
N LYS A 255 -4.12 24.42 -4.86
CA LYS A 255 -3.45 23.13 -5.04
C LYS A 255 -1.98 23.29 -5.42
N SER A 256 -1.69 24.19 -6.36
CA SER A 256 -0.33 24.42 -6.88
C SER A 256 0.52 25.37 -6.02
N ASN A 257 -0.10 26.13 -5.11
CA ASN A 257 0.51 27.25 -4.39
C ASN A 257 1.02 28.40 -5.30
N LEU A 258 0.66 28.41 -6.59
CA LEU A 258 1.03 29.44 -7.56
C LEU A 258 -0.19 30.29 -7.92
N THR A 259 -0.08 31.61 -7.75
CA THR A 259 -1.02 32.59 -8.30
C THR A 259 -0.37 33.29 -9.48
N ILE A 260 -0.81 32.95 -10.69
CA ILE A 260 -0.33 33.53 -11.95
C ILE A 260 -0.95 34.92 -12.12
N GLN A 261 -0.11 35.89 -12.46
CA GLN A 261 -0.51 37.28 -12.72
C GLN A 261 -0.41 37.63 -14.21
N LYS A 262 0.68 37.24 -14.88
CA LYS A 262 0.88 37.54 -16.30
C LYS A 262 1.40 36.34 -17.07
N LEU A 263 1.02 36.29 -18.34
CA LEU A 263 1.53 35.33 -19.32
C LEU A 263 2.14 36.04 -20.51
N THR A 264 3.32 35.61 -20.93
CA THR A 264 3.95 36.08 -22.16
C THR A 264 4.37 34.90 -23.01
N LEU A 265 4.04 34.92 -24.30
CA LEU A 265 4.61 33.97 -25.26
C LEU A 265 5.95 34.52 -25.75
N ALA A 266 7.04 33.81 -25.47
CA ALA A 266 8.38 34.16 -25.94
C ALA A 266 8.76 33.37 -27.20
N GLN A 267 9.58 34.00 -28.05
CA GLN A 267 9.97 33.45 -29.35
C GLN A 267 8.77 33.13 -30.24
N GLY A 268 7.76 34.01 -30.24
CA GLY A 268 6.60 33.92 -31.13
C GLY A 268 6.87 34.54 -32.50
N ARG A 269 6.25 33.98 -33.55
CA ARG A 269 6.23 34.59 -34.90
C ARG A 269 5.31 35.81 -34.88
N LYS A 270 5.69 36.91 -35.55
CA LYS A 270 4.91 38.16 -35.54
C LYS A 270 3.95 38.32 -36.72
N VAL A 271 3.98 37.40 -37.66
CA VAL A 271 3.16 37.44 -38.88
C VAL A 271 2.46 36.09 -39.03
N GLY A 272 1.18 36.13 -39.40
CA GLY A 272 0.41 34.95 -39.78
C GLY A 272 0.27 34.87 -41.28
N ALA A 273 0.48 33.68 -41.86
CA ALA A 273 0.11 33.43 -43.25
C ALA A 273 -1.41 33.22 -43.33
N PHE A 274 -2.10 33.90 -44.25
CA PHE A 274 -3.53 33.69 -44.43
C PHE A 274 -3.84 32.26 -44.89
N TRP A 275 -2.99 31.69 -45.73
CA TRP A 275 -3.25 30.40 -46.41
C TRP A 275 -2.33 29.27 -45.95
N GLY A 276 -1.91 29.28 -44.68
CA GLY A 276 -1.16 28.17 -44.08
C GLY A 276 0.23 27.93 -44.68
N THR A 277 0.83 28.94 -45.32
CA THR A 277 2.22 28.85 -45.80
C THR A 277 3.14 28.51 -44.62
N ALA A 278 3.92 27.43 -44.74
CA ALA A 278 4.80 26.98 -43.68
C ALA A 278 5.82 28.09 -43.32
N PRO A 279 6.05 28.36 -42.01
CA PRO A 279 7.08 29.29 -41.60
C PRO A 279 8.47 28.83 -42.08
N GLU A 280 9.35 29.77 -42.41
CA GLU A 280 10.76 29.45 -42.69
C GLU A 280 11.55 29.22 -41.42
N LYS A 281 12.50 28.29 -41.48
CA LYS A 281 13.44 28.05 -40.38
C LYS A 281 14.20 29.34 -40.04
N VAL A 282 14.21 29.68 -38.75
CA VAL A 282 15.12 30.68 -38.17
C VAL A 282 16.29 29.91 -37.60
N GLU A 283 17.51 30.29 -37.95
CA GLU A 283 18.70 29.65 -37.40
C GLU A 283 18.84 29.99 -35.91
N GLU A 284 19.37 29.05 -35.12
CA GLU A 284 19.39 29.14 -33.64
C GLU A 284 20.05 30.43 -33.13
N ALA A 285 21.11 30.89 -33.81
CA ALA A 285 21.81 32.14 -33.49
C ALA A 285 20.94 33.40 -33.64
N ASP A 286 19.90 33.34 -34.48
CA ASP A 286 19.04 34.47 -34.86
C ASP A 286 17.66 34.42 -34.20
N LEU A 287 17.37 33.41 -33.37
CA LEU A 287 16.08 33.30 -32.68
C LEU A 287 15.75 34.54 -31.85
N LYS A 288 16.75 35.08 -31.13
CA LYS A 288 16.58 36.23 -30.25
C LYS A 288 16.37 37.56 -30.98
N THR A 289 16.85 37.67 -32.22
CA THR A 289 16.74 38.89 -33.04
C THR A 289 15.54 38.85 -33.99
N THR A 290 15.17 37.66 -34.45
CA THR A 290 14.11 37.45 -35.45
C THR A 290 12.75 37.18 -34.80
N LEU A 291 12.74 36.44 -33.68
CA LEU A 291 11.54 36.17 -32.89
C LEU A 291 11.55 37.08 -31.66
N THR A 292 10.38 37.45 -31.15
CA THR A 292 10.28 38.39 -30.01
C THR A 292 9.15 37.94 -29.09
N PRO A 293 9.25 38.23 -27.77
CA PRO A 293 8.11 38.09 -26.89
C PRO A 293 6.93 38.92 -27.39
N TYR A 294 5.74 38.31 -27.31
CA TYR A 294 4.48 39.05 -27.43
C TYR A 294 4.34 39.98 -26.22
N ALA A 295 3.37 40.90 -26.27
CA ALA A 295 3.04 41.64 -25.07
C ALA A 295 2.43 40.72 -24.01
N ALA A 296 2.65 41.06 -22.73
CA ALA A 296 2.15 40.27 -21.62
C ALA A 296 0.62 40.37 -21.52
N VAL A 297 -0.05 39.23 -21.41
CA VAL A 297 -1.46 39.13 -21.07
C VAL A 297 -1.61 39.19 -19.55
N GLU A 298 -2.49 40.06 -19.07
CA GLU A 298 -2.86 40.16 -17.65
C GLU A 298 -3.78 38.99 -17.29
N PHE A 299 -3.18 37.86 -16.93
CA PHE A 299 -3.87 36.58 -16.71
C PHE A 299 -4.82 36.63 -15.51
N ASP A 300 -4.45 37.33 -14.44
CA ASP A 300 -5.28 37.49 -13.25
C ASP A 300 -6.61 38.24 -13.50
N LYS A 301 -6.74 38.91 -14.65
CA LYS A 301 -7.98 39.58 -15.08
C LYS A 301 -8.87 38.70 -15.95
N LEU A 302 -8.43 37.49 -16.31
CA LEU A 302 -9.24 36.54 -17.07
C LEU A 302 -10.25 35.82 -16.15
N ALA A 303 -11.39 35.44 -16.72
CA ALA A 303 -12.42 34.71 -15.99
C ALA A 303 -11.90 33.33 -15.56
N GLY A 304 -12.07 32.98 -14.28
CA GLY A 304 -11.61 31.71 -13.72
C GLY A 304 -10.08 31.59 -13.58
N ALA A 305 -9.35 32.71 -13.65
CA ALA A 305 -7.90 32.74 -13.45
C ALA A 305 -7.52 32.13 -12.09
N ASN A 306 -6.61 31.16 -12.10
CA ASN A 306 -6.11 30.47 -10.90
C ASN A 306 -7.15 29.63 -10.11
N GLU A 307 -8.35 29.41 -10.67
CA GLU A 307 -9.43 28.63 -10.05
C GLU A 307 -9.64 27.26 -10.74
N GLY A 308 -8.70 26.85 -11.60
CA GLY A 308 -8.80 25.66 -12.45
C GLY A 308 -8.43 26.00 -13.90
N LEU A 309 -9.21 25.44 -14.84
CA LEU A 309 -9.02 25.67 -16.26
C LEU A 309 -9.45 27.10 -16.66
N THR A 310 -8.46 27.93 -17.00
CA THR A 310 -8.65 29.21 -17.68
C THR A 310 -8.50 28.99 -19.19
N GLU A 311 -9.62 29.05 -19.90
CA GLU A 311 -9.64 28.95 -21.36
C GLU A 311 -9.25 30.27 -22.02
N SER A 312 -8.72 30.21 -23.25
CA SER A 312 -8.42 31.40 -24.07
C SER A 312 -7.42 32.35 -23.42
N ALA A 313 -6.41 31.79 -22.74
CA ALA A 313 -5.44 32.56 -21.97
C ALA A 313 -4.51 33.41 -22.86
N LEU A 314 -4.15 32.92 -24.05
CA LEU A 314 -3.48 33.69 -25.10
C LEU A 314 -3.61 33.01 -26.47
N TYR A 315 -3.28 33.73 -27.54
CA TYR A 315 -3.23 33.21 -28.90
C TYR A 315 -1.87 33.47 -29.56
N THR A 316 -1.50 32.63 -30.52
CA THR A 316 -0.24 32.77 -31.27
C THR A 316 -0.40 32.42 -32.75
N TYR A 317 0.43 33.02 -33.60
CA TYR A 317 0.63 32.51 -34.95
C TYR A 317 1.38 31.17 -34.93
N PRO A 318 1.18 30.32 -35.96
CA PRO A 318 1.88 29.05 -36.11
C PRO A 318 3.40 29.23 -36.17
N ASN A 319 4.13 28.23 -35.67
CA ASN A 319 5.59 28.27 -35.59
C ASN A 319 6.22 26.90 -35.98
N LEU A 320 7.54 26.82 -35.90
CA LEU A 320 8.27 25.56 -36.02
C LEU A 320 8.79 25.10 -34.65
N SER A 321 9.02 23.81 -34.46
CA SER A 321 9.70 23.28 -33.26
C SER A 321 11.09 23.91 -33.05
N THR A 322 11.79 24.27 -34.13
CA THR A 322 13.09 24.94 -34.09
C THR A 322 13.03 26.35 -33.55
N ASP A 323 11.84 26.96 -33.43
CA ASP A 323 11.67 28.31 -32.88
C ASP A 323 11.81 28.34 -31.36
N GLN A 324 11.83 27.16 -30.70
CA GLN A 324 12.03 26.99 -29.26
C GLN A 324 11.07 27.84 -28.40
N THR A 325 9.83 28.00 -28.85
CA THR A 325 8.83 28.83 -28.17
C THR A 325 8.54 28.32 -26.76
N TYR A 326 8.40 29.26 -25.81
CA TYR A 326 8.13 28.98 -24.41
C TYR A 326 7.20 30.04 -23.82
N LEU A 327 6.51 29.67 -22.73
CA LEU A 327 5.69 30.59 -21.94
C LEU A 327 6.52 31.19 -20.81
N ILE A 328 6.43 32.49 -20.63
CA ILE A 328 6.88 33.18 -19.41
C ILE A 328 5.66 33.36 -18.52
N ILE A 329 5.73 32.81 -17.31
CA ILE A 329 4.66 32.86 -16.32
C ILE A 329 5.15 33.67 -15.13
N ASP A 330 4.62 34.89 -14.98
CA ASP A 330 4.90 35.77 -13.86
C ASP A 330 3.78 35.67 -12.82
N GLY A 331 4.13 35.60 -11.54
CA GLY A 331 3.15 35.51 -10.46
C GLY A 331 3.77 35.46 -9.06
N THR A 332 3.00 34.95 -8.11
CA THR A 332 3.45 34.75 -6.72
C THR A 332 3.33 33.28 -6.32
N TYR A 333 4.38 32.75 -5.67
CA TYR A 333 4.41 31.40 -5.12
C TYR A 333 4.35 31.43 -3.59
N LYS A 334 3.43 30.67 -3.00
CA LYS A 334 3.32 30.51 -1.54
C LYS A 334 4.14 29.32 -1.08
N SER A 335 5.32 29.58 -0.49
CA SER A 335 6.19 28.51 0.01
C SER A 335 5.52 27.74 1.16
N PRO A 336 5.37 26.40 1.06
CA PRO A 336 4.81 25.58 2.15
C PRO A 336 5.62 25.66 3.45
N ALA A 337 6.94 25.84 3.35
CA ALA A 337 7.85 25.89 4.49
C ALA A 337 7.75 27.19 5.30
N THR A 338 7.39 28.32 4.67
CA THR A 338 7.39 29.64 5.32
C THR A 338 6.03 30.33 5.31
N SER A 339 5.06 29.81 4.56
CA SER A 339 3.74 30.41 4.30
C SER A 339 3.77 31.83 3.72
N LYS A 340 4.93 32.31 3.26
CA LYS A 340 5.10 33.63 2.62
C LYS A 340 4.88 33.52 1.11
N GLN A 341 4.28 34.55 0.52
CA GLN A 341 4.26 34.76 -0.92
C GLN A 341 5.56 35.39 -1.39
N VAL A 342 6.10 34.89 -2.48
CA VAL A 342 7.33 35.37 -3.13
C VAL A 342 7.05 35.55 -4.61
N ASP A 343 7.51 36.65 -5.20
CA ASP A 343 7.43 36.88 -6.64
C ASP A 343 8.29 35.87 -7.41
N VAL A 344 7.74 35.32 -8.48
CA VAL A 344 8.36 34.26 -9.28
C VAL A 344 8.12 34.49 -10.77
N THR A 345 9.11 34.11 -11.58
CA THR A 345 9.06 34.11 -13.04
C THR A 345 9.53 32.76 -13.53
N TYR A 346 8.65 32.01 -14.21
CA TYR A 346 8.97 30.70 -14.78
C TYR A 346 9.03 30.78 -16.30
N HIS A 347 9.98 30.04 -16.88
CA HIS A 347 10.13 29.87 -18.32
C HIS A 347 9.74 28.42 -18.65
N VAL A 348 8.53 28.22 -19.17
CA VAL A 348 7.95 26.89 -19.44
C VAL A 348 8.09 26.57 -20.93
N PRO A 349 9.03 25.69 -21.32
CA PRO A 349 9.22 25.35 -22.73
C PRO A 349 8.03 24.54 -23.25
N ILE A 350 7.64 24.78 -24.51
CA ILE A 350 6.53 24.06 -25.15
C ILE A 350 7.12 22.81 -25.81
N VAL A 351 7.14 21.74 -25.03
CA VAL A 351 7.81 20.47 -25.39
C VAL A 351 6.87 19.28 -25.23
N ARG A 352 7.13 18.23 -26.00
CA ARG A 352 6.58 16.88 -25.82
C ARG A 352 7.70 15.97 -25.33
N THR A 353 7.44 15.17 -24.31
CA THR A 353 8.36 14.13 -23.86
C THR A 353 7.91 12.80 -24.45
N PRO A 354 8.68 12.19 -25.38
CA PRO A 354 8.40 10.83 -25.86
C PRO A 354 8.47 9.80 -24.73
N GLU A 355 7.76 8.69 -24.89
CA GLU A 355 7.78 7.59 -23.92
C GLU A 355 9.21 7.05 -23.76
N GLY A 356 9.71 7.01 -22.52
CA GLY A 356 11.08 6.59 -22.20
C GLY A 356 12.19 7.63 -22.39
N ALA A 357 11.86 8.88 -22.71
CA ALA A 357 12.85 9.96 -22.87
C ALA A 357 13.06 10.80 -21.60
N ASP A 358 14.32 11.13 -21.28
CA ASP A 358 14.71 11.93 -20.11
C ASP A 358 14.55 13.45 -20.31
N LYS A 359 14.27 13.91 -21.55
CA LYS A 359 14.15 15.33 -21.91
C LYS A 359 13.00 15.54 -22.91
N GLY A 360 12.30 16.66 -22.76
CA GLY A 360 11.26 17.09 -23.71
C GLY A 360 11.86 17.68 -24.99
N GLU A 361 11.25 17.39 -26.13
CA GLU A 361 11.57 17.95 -27.44
C GLU A 361 10.56 19.05 -27.80
N TYR A 362 11.04 20.19 -28.32
CA TYR A 362 10.15 21.26 -28.75
C TYR A 362 9.21 20.79 -29.85
N ILE A 363 7.94 21.20 -29.75
CA ILE A 363 6.92 20.88 -30.74
C ILE A 363 6.58 22.11 -31.59
N ALA A 364 6.13 21.86 -32.81
CA ALA A 364 5.54 22.91 -33.64
C ALA A 364 4.14 23.28 -33.11
N ILE A 365 3.82 24.56 -33.19
CA ILE A 365 2.51 25.13 -32.90
C ILE A 365 1.76 25.24 -34.22
N ALA A 366 0.73 24.42 -34.37
CA ALA A 366 -0.11 24.41 -35.56
C ALA A 366 -1.27 25.40 -35.43
N ALA A 367 -1.69 26.00 -36.55
CA ALA A 367 -2.92 26.79 -36.60
C ALA A 367 -4.12 25.94 -36.20
N ASN A 368 -5.17 26.58 -35.68
CA ASN A 368 -6.44 25.94 -35.34
C ASN A 368 -6.26 24.73 -34.37
N ASN A 369 -5.33 24.84 -33.44
CA ASN A 369 -5.06 23.87 -32.37
C ASN A 369 -5.11 24.54 -31.00
N ARG A 370 -5.48 23.77 -29.97
CA ARG A 370 -5.54 24.19 -28.57
C ARG A 370 -4.45 23.47 -27.79
N TYR A 371 -3.64 24.24 -27.08
CA TYR A 371 -2.54 23.79 -26.23
C TYR A 371 -2.91 24.08 -24.78
N LYS A 372 -3.19 23.06 -23.99
CA LYS A 372 -3.55 23.21 -22.57
C LYS A 372 -2.38 22.82 -21.69
N LEU A 373 -1.84 23.78 -20.93
CA LEU A 373 -0.87 23.51 -19.88
C LEU A 373 -1.60 23.10 -18.60
N ARG A 374 -1.42 21.86 -18.16
CA ARG A 374 -1.90 21.39 -16.85
C ARG A 374 -0.78 21.47 -15.83
N ILE A 375 -0.91 22.38 -14.86
CA ILE A 375 0.07 22.53 -13.78
C ILE A 375 -0.28 21.57 -12.65
N THR A 376 0.60 20.62 -12.39
CA THR A 376 0.39 19.59 -11.35
C THR A 376 1.07 19.96 -10.04
N ASP A 377 2.26 20.56 -10.09
CA ASP A 377 3.01 20.97 -8.91
C ASP A 377 3.95 22.15 -9.24
N VAL A 378 4.30 22.95 -8.23
CA VAL A 378 5.17 24.12 -8.37
C VAL A 378 6.10 24.24 -7.17
N THR A 379 7.38 24.48 -7.46
CA THR A 379 8.37 24.93 -6.49
C THR A 379 8.76 26.37 -6.81
N GLN A 380 9.46 27.04 -5.89
CA GLN A 380 9.94 28.40 -6.14
C GLN A 380 10.79 28.55 -7.43
N SER A 381 11.40 27.47 -7.93
CA SER A 381 12.26 27.48 -9.12
C SER A 381 11.67 26.79 -10.35
N ASN A 382 10.65 25.92 -10.20
CA ASN A 382 10.16 25.07 -11.29
C ASN A 382 8.64 24.91 -11.27
N ILE A 383 8.05 24.89 -12.47
CA ILE A 383 6.68 24.41 -12.70
C ILE A 383 6.76 22.97 -13.24
N PHE A 384 5.98 22.07 -12.65
CA PHE A 384 5.75 20.72 -13.16
C PHE A 384 4.35 20.67 -13.78
N GLY A 385 4.30 20.27 -15.06
CA GLY A 385 3.04 20.20 -15.80
C GLY A 385 3.20 19.58 -17.16
N THR A 386 2.08 19.32 -17.84
CA THR A 386 2.05 18.69 -19.15
C THR A 386 1.20 19.51 -20.13
N PHE A 387 1.57 19.48 -21.40
CA PHE A 387 0.75 20.02 -22.49
C PHE A 387 -0.16 18.93 -23.05
N GLU A 388 -1.46 19.19 -23.06
CA GLU A 388 -2.45 18.45 -23.83
C GLU A 388 -2.72 19.21 -25.13
N VAL A 389 -2.56 18.55 -26.28
CA VAL A 389 -2.79 19.14 -27.60
C VAL A 389 -4.01 18.48 -28.22
N VAL A 390 -4.99 19.30 -28.59
CA VAL A 390 -6.21 18.85 -29.26
C VAL A 390 -6.53 19.77 -30.43
N ASP A 391 -7.13 19.21 -31.49
CA ASP A 391 -7.67 19.99 -32.59
C ASP A 391 -8.68 21.02 -32.05
N TRP A 392 -8.52 22.29 -32.44
CA TRP A 392 -9.39 23.37 -31.98
C TRP A 392 -10.57 23.49 -32.93
N THR A 393 -11.63 22.77 -32.60
CA THR A 393 -12.87 22.87 -33.36
C THR A 393 -13.48 24.25 -33.14
N SER A 394 -13.87 24.95 -34.21
CA SER A 394 -14.89 26.00 -34.09
C SER A 394 -16.12 25.37 -33.44
N GLY A 395 -16.79 26.12 -32.57
CA GLY A 395 -18.14 25.73 -32.18
C GLY A 395 -18.99 25.71 -33.45
N GLY A 396 -19.21 24.54 -34.03
CA GLY A 396 -19.90 24.37 -35.30
C GLY A 396 -18.95 24.23 -36.49
N GLY A 397 -19.01 23.05 -37.11
CA GLY A 397 -18.27 22.61 -38.28
C GLY A 397 -18.85 21.28 -38.73
N ILE A 398 -19.75 21.30 -39.73
CA ILE A 398 -20.35 20.10 -40.33
C ILE A 398 -19.31 19.43 -41.21
N VAL A 399 -19.15 18.12 -41.04
CA VAL A 399 -18.55 17.28 -42.08
C VAL A 399 -19.61 17.11 -43.16
N VAL A 400 -19.41 17.70 -44.34
CA VAL A 400 -20.18 17.26 -45.52
C VAL A 400 -19.72 15.85 -45.83
N LYS A 401 -20.59 14.91 -45.53
CA LYS A 401 -20.49 13.57 -46.06
C LYS A 401 -21.49 13.48 -47.20
N PRO A 402 -21.25 12.59 -48.18
CA PRO A 402 -22.38 12.09 -48.97
C PRO A 402 -23.49 11.69 -48.00
N ASP A 403 -24.75 11.87 -48.38
CA ASP A 403 -25.91 11.39 -47.60
C ASP A 403 -25.73 9.87 -47.41
N ASN A 404 -25.10 9.51 -46.30
CA ASN A 404 -24.55 8.21 -46.04
C ASN A 404 -25.23 7.75 -44.77
N ASP A 405 -26.15 6.82 -44.91
CA ASP A 405 -26.81 6.23 -43.77
C ASP A 405 -25.77 5.54 -42.86
N ALA A 406 -26.04 5.55 -41.55
CA ALA A 406 -25.32 4.71 -40.61
C ALA A 406 -25.43 3.25 -41.08
N PRO A 407 -24.36 2.45 -40.97
CA PRO A 407 -24.42 1.05 -41.37
C PRO A 407 -25.57 0.32 -40.65
N VAL A 408 -26.58 -0.12 -41.38
CA VAL A 408 -27.78 -0.73 -40.82
C VAL A 408 -27.50 -2.21 -40.54
N PHE A 409 -27.70 -2.60 -39.28
CA PHE A 409 -27.69 -4.00 -38.85
C PHE A 409 -29.13 -4.47 -38.55
N GLU A 410 -29.58 -5.48 -39.26
CA GLU A 410 -30.89 -6.10 -39.05
C GLU A 410 -30.76 -7.38 -38.21
N ALA A 411 -31.01 -7.30 -36.90
CA ALA A 411 -30.76 -8.41 -35.97
C ALA A 411 -31.45 -9.74 -36.35
N ALA A 412 -32.57 -9.70 -37.07
CA ALA A 412 -33.31 -10.90 -37.49
C ALA A 412 -32.62 -11.69 -38.62
N THR A 413 -31.80 -11.04 -39.43
CA THR A 413 -31.18 -11.64 -40.64
C THR A 413 -29.69 -11.34 -40.79
N GLY A 414 -29.14 -10.51 -39.92
CA GLY A 414 -27.78 -9.98 -40.01
C GLY A 414 -26.72 -10.95 -39.53
N PHE A 415 -27.08 -12.03 -38.82
CA PHE A 415 -26.17 -13.10 -38.42
C PHE A 415 -26.41 -14.39 -39.21
N GLU A 416 -25.33 -15.02 -39.62
CA GLU A 416 -25.33 -16.36 -40.22
C GLU A 416 -24.28 -17.23 -39.53
N ALA A 417 -24.68 -18.41 -39.05
CA ALA A 417 -23.75 -19.34 -38.40
C ALA A 417 -22.85 -20.00 -39.45
N THR A 418 -21.54 -19.99 -39.20
CA THR A 418 -20.56 -20.81 -39.95
C THR A 418 -20.20 -22.06 -39.15
N THR A 419 -20.02 -21.93 -37.83
CA THR A 419 -19.81 -23.04 -36.90
C THR A 419 -20.36 -22.65 -35.52
N GLY A 420 -21.09 -23.54 -34.85
CA GLY A 420 -21.80 -23.22 -33.61
C GLY A 420 -23.12 -22.47 -33.86
N ASN A 421 -23.65 -21.79 -32.83
CA ASN A 421 -24.86 -20.98 -32.94
C ASN A 421 -24.56 -19.52 -33.29
N ILE A 422 -25.55 -18.80 -33.83
CA ILE A 422 -25.48 -17.35 -34.02
C ILE A 422 -25.51 -16.61 -32.68
N PRO A 423 -24.98 -15.37 -32.60
CA PRO A 423 -25.10 -14.54 -31.40
C PRO A 423 -26.57 -14.34 -30.97
N VAL A 424 -26.80 -14.35 -29.65
CA VAL A 424 -28.14 -14.23 -29.04
C VAL A 424 -28.30 -12.86 -28.39
N ALA A 425 -29.41 -12.18 -28.64
CA ALA A 425 -29.68 -10.85 -28.07
C ALA A 425 -29.83 -10.91 -26.53
N ILE A 426 -29.19 -9.97 -25.83
CA ILE A 426 -29.36 -9.80 -24.39
C ILE A 426 -30.62 -8.96 -24.14
N ASN A 427 -31.61 -9.50 -23.40
CA ASN A 427 -32.86 -8.81 -23.07
C ASN A 427 -33.56 -8.15 -24.29
N ASP A 428 -33.65 -8.87 -25.41
CA ASP A 428 -34.20 -8.39 -26.68
C ASP A 428 -33.46 -7.19 -27.30
N SER A 429 -32.20 -6.95 -26.92
CA SER A 429 -31.37 -5.87 -27.47
C SER A 429 -31.10 -6.05 -28.96
N LYS A 430 -31.04 -4.93 -29.68
CA LYS A 430 -30.63 -4.88 -31.10
C LYS A 430 -29.13 -4.64 -31.30
N THR A 431 -28.42 -4.33 -30.21
CA THR A 431 -27.01 -3.90 -30.26
C THR A 431 -26.12 -4.66 -29.29
N ALA A 432 -26.67 -5.49 -28.40
CA ALA A 432 -25.91 -6.26 -27.43
C ALA A 432 -26.23 -7.75 -27.52
N PHE A 433 -25.20 -8.57 -27.71
CA PHE A 433 -25.34 -10.00 -27.99
C PHE A 433 -24.36 -10.84 -27.17
N THR A 434 -24.80 -12.00 -26.72
CA THR A 434 -23.92 -13.06 -26.19
C THR A 434 -23.49 -14.01 -27.29
N VAL A 435 -22.25 -14.44 -27.26
CA VAL A 435 -21.70 -15.45 -28.18
C VAL A 435 -21.35 -16.74 -27.45
N GLU A 436 -21.30 -17.84 -28.20
CA GLU A 436 -20.81 -19.13 -27.69
C GLU A 436 -19.30 -19.25 -27.89
N GLU A 437 -18.63 -19.93 -26.97
CA GLU A 437 -17.20 -20.23 -27.06
C GLU A 437 -16.90 -21.05 -28.33
N SER A 438 -15.79 -20.76 -29.02
CA SER A 438 -15.39 -21.44 -30.27
C SER A 438 -16.39 -21.33 -31.43
N SER A 439 -17.34 -20.38 -31.37
CA SER A 439 -18.28 -20.13 -32.48
C SER A 439 -17.66 -19.28 -33.59
N VAL A 440 -18.14 -19.47 -34.81
CA VAL A 440 -17.81 -18.66 -35.98
C VAL A 440 -19.10 -18.23 -36.65
N PHE A 441 -19.29 -16.93 -36.83
CA PHE A 441 -20.50 -16.37 -37.43
C PHE A 441 -20.17 -15.21 -38.36
N LYS A 442 -21.03 -14.99 -39.34
CA LYS A 442 -20.95 -13.85 -40.24
C LYS A 442 -21.89 -12.76 -39.79
N THR A 443 -21.43 -11.51 -39.83
CA THR A 443 -22.23 -10.31 -39.58
C THR A 443 -22.34 -9.52 -40.87
N THR A 444 -23.55 -9.33 -41.37
CA THR A 444 -23.82 -8.54 -42.59
C THR A 444 -24.42 -7.18 -42.23
N ILE A 445 -23.84 -6.14 -42.82
CA ILE A 445 -24.19 -4.75 -42.57
C ILE A 445 -24.47 -4.05 -43.90
N ALA A 446 -25.56 -3.29 -43.98
CA ALA A 446 -25.94 -2.54 -45.17
C ALA A 446 -25.60 -1.05 -45.03
N ALA A 447 -25.00 -0.42 -46.03
CA ALA A 447 -24.73 1.01 -46.04
C ALA A 447 -24.68 1.57 -47.46
N THR A 448 -24.66 2.89 -47.60
CA THR A 448 -24.48 3.58 -48.90
C THR A 448 -23.05 3.45 -49.46
N GLY A 449 -22.10 2.91 -48.69
CA GLY A 449 -20.71 2.68 -49.07
C GLY A 449 -20.13 1.43 -48.38
N LYS A 450 -18.91 1.04 -48.75
CA LYS A 450 -18.20 -0.07 -48.10
C LYS A 450 -18.02 0.19 -46.61
N VAL A 451 -18.12 -0.84 -45.78
CA VAL A 451 -17.98 -0.74 -44.32
C VAL A 451 -16.62 -1.31 -43.90
N ARG A 452 -15.96 -0.66 -42.94
CA ARG A 452 -14.86 -1.23 -42.16
C ARG A 452 -15.25 -1.37 -40.70
N VAL A 453 -14.50 -2.15 -39.94
CA VAL A 453 -14.71 -2.32 -38.50
C VAL A 453 -13.54 -1.79 -37.69
N GLU A 454 -13.84 -1.23 -36.53
CA GLU A 454 -12.88 -0.93 -35.47
C GLU A 454 -13.33 -1.66 -34.19
N LYS A 455 -12.39 -2.32 -33.50
CA LYS A 455 -12.67 -3.02 -32.23
C LYS A 455 -12.16 -2.18 -31.05
N SER A 456 -12.97 -2.03 -30.01
CA SER A 456 -12.54 -1.51 -28.69
C SER A 456 -13.13 -2.34 -27.54
N ALA A 457 -12.60 -2.19 -26.32
CA ALA A 457 -13.26 -2.73 -25.13
C ALA A 457 -14.52 -1.92 -24.80
N ALA A 458 -15.56 -2.54 -24.24
CA ALA A 458 -16.87 -1.87 -24.09
C ALA A 458 -16.87 -0.61 -23.21
N GLU A 459 -15.99 -0.51 -22.21
CA GLU A 459 -15.93 0.62 -21.25
C GLU A 459 -14.74 1.57 -21.46
N THR A 460 -13.79 1.27 -22.36
CA THR A 460 -12.60 2.11 -22.57
C THR A 460 -12.17 2.10 -24.03
N LYS A 461 -11.67 3.24 -24.56
CA LYS A 461 -11.09 3.34 -25.92
C LYS A 461 -9.67 2.76 -26.01
N THR A 462 -9.35 1.76 -25.19
CA THR A 462 -8.09 1.01 -25.21
C THR A 462 -8.21 -0.18 -26.17
N ALA A 463 -7.12 -0.93 -26.36
CA ALA A 463 -7.12 -2.12 -27.21
C ALA A 463 -8.19 -3.13 -26.75
N SER A 464 -9.00 -3.66 -27.69
CA SER A 464 -9.93 -4.76 -27.40
C SER A 464 -9.19 -6.01 -26.94
N PRO A 465 -9.84 -6.82 -26.10
CA PRO A 465 -9.48 -8.22 -25.93
C PRO A 465 -9.36 -8.95 -27.27
N ASP A 466 -8.46 -9.93 -27.35
CA ASP A 466 -8.20 -10.68 -28.58
C ASP A 466 -9.14 -11.86 -28.80
N TRP A 467 -10.13 -12.05 -27.91
CA TRP A 467 -11.04 -13.19 -27.99
C TRP A 467 -12.03 -13.15 -29.18
N LEU A 468 -12.19 -11.99 -29.81
CA LEU A 468 -13.00 -11.82 -31.02
C LEU A 468 -12.11 -11.39 -32.19
N GLU A 469 -11.85 -12.32 -33.11
CA GLU A 469 -11.13 -12.04 -34.36
C GLU A 469 -12.12 -11.71 -35.47
N ILE A 470 -11.83 -10.69 -36.28
CA ILE A 470 -12.67 -10.27 -37.40
C ILE A 470 -11.86 -10.38 -38.69
N ALA A 471 -12.31 -11.23 -39.60
CA ALA A 471 -11.67 -11.44 -40.90
C ALA A 471 -11.89 -10.24 -41.84
N LYS A 472 -11.14 -10.22 -42.95
CA LYS A 472 -11.36 -9.24 -44.02
C LYS A 472 -12.78 -9.40 -44.60
N PRO A 473 -13.51 -8.31 -44.85
CA PRO A 473 -14.88 -8.38 -45.31
C PRO A 473 -15.03 -8.80 -46.77
N GLU A 474 -16.18 -9.38 -47.07
CA GLU A 474 -16.71 -9.56 -48.42
C GLU A 474 -17.71 -8.44 -48.76
N TYR A 475 -17.75 -8.00 -50.03
CA TYR A 475 -18.58 -6.88 -50.47
C TYR A 475 -19.53 -7.29 -51.59
N LYS A 476 -20.79 -6.85 -51.50
CA LYS A 476 -21.80 -7.03 -52.53
C LYS A 476 -22.61 -5.74 -52.68
N GLU A 477 -22.74 -5.23 -53.90
CA GLU A 477 -23.59 -4.07 -54.20
C GLU A 477 -24.88 -4.54 -54.87
N GLU A 478 -26.03 -4.11 -54.34
CA GLU A 478 -27.35 -4.35 -54.94
C GLU A 478 -28.18 -3.07 -54.88
N ASN A 479 -28.72 -2.63 -56.02
CA ASN A 479 -29.60 -1.45 -56.13
C ASN A 479 -29.05 -0.16 -55.48
N GLY A 480 -27.73 0.03 -55.48
CA GLY A 480 -27.08 1.21 -54.88
C GLY A 480 -26.83 1.11 -53.37
N VAL A 481 -27.07 -0.05 -52.74
CA VAL A 481 -26.72 -0.34 -51.34
C VAL A 481 -25.60 -1.36 -51.29
N TRP A 482 -24.57 -1.08 -50.49
CA TRP A 482 -23.46 -1.98 -50.21
C TRP A 482 -23.78 -2.86 -49.00
N TYR A 483 -23.78 -4.16 -49.20
CA TYR A 483 -23.80 -5.16 -48.15
C TYR A 483 -22.36 -5.62 -47.89
N THR A 484 -21.88 -5.39 -46.67
CA THR A 484 -20.55 -5.79 -46.22
C THR A 484 -20.69 -6.90 -45.19
N THR A 485 -20.06 -8.05 -45.44
CA THR A 485 -20.12 -9.22 -44.57
C THR A 485 -18.77 -9.48 -43.93
N PHE A 486 -18.74 -9.55 -42.60
CA PHE A 486 -17.56 -9.86 -41.80
C PHE A 486 -17.70 -11.24 -41.16
N GLU A 487 -16.72 -12.12 -41.33
CA GLU A 487 -16.64 -13.37 -40.57
C GLU A 487 -15.92 -13.10 -39.25
N MET A 488 -16.55 -13.53 -38.14
CA MET A 488 -16.07 -13.32 -36.78
C MET A 488 -15.82 -14.67 -36.11
N THR A 489 -14.65 -14.82 -35.50
CA THR A 489 -14.22 -16.04 -34.80
C THR A 489 -14.06 -15.74 -33.31
N VAL A 490 -14.70 -16.56 -32.48
CA VAL A 490 -14.69 -16.45 -31.02
C VAL A 490 -13.69 -17.48 -30.45
N ASP A 491 -12.68 -17.03 -29.70
CA ASP A 491 -11.72 -17.89 -28.99
C ASP A 491 -11.38 -17.31 -27.61
N LYS A 492 -11.57 -18.09 -26.54
CA LYS A 492 -11.31 -17.70 -25.13
C LYS A 492 -12.13 -16.49 -24.68
N ALA A 493 -13.41 -16.45 -25.04
CA ALA A 493 -14.30 -15.33 -24.70
C ALA A 493 -14.82 -15.38 -23.25
N THR A 494 -14.85 -16.57 -22.65
CA THR A 494 -15.44 -16.79 -21.32
C THR A 494 -14.75 -15.95 -20.23
N GLY A 495 -15.51 -15.04 -19.61
CA GLY A 495 -15.02 -14.20 -18.51
C GLY A 495 -14.13 -13.02 -18.94
N GLU A 496 -13.97 -12.79 -20.23
CA GLU A 496 -13.25 -11.64 -20.75
C GLU A 496 -14.13 -10.40 -20.86
N LEU A 497 -13.51 -9.23 -20.93
CA LEU A 497 -14.23 -7.96 -21.10
C LEU A 497 -15.03 -7.96 -22.43
N PRO A 498 -16.24 -7.37 -22.46
CA PRO A 498 -17.03 -7.30 -23.69
C PRO A 498 -16.34 -6.45 -24.77
N VAL A 499 -16.54 -6.84 -26.04
CA VAL A 499 -15.94 -6.18 -27.21
C VAL A 499 -16.99 -5.33 -27.91
N ASN A 500 -16.71 -4.04 -28.07
CA ASN A 500 -17.44 -3.16 -28.99
C ASN A 500 -16.87 -3.30 -30.39
N VAL A 501 -17.69 -3.73 -31.33
CA VAL A 501 -17.38 -3.72 -32.76
C VAL A 501 -18.12 -2.56 -33.40
N VAL A 502 -17.36 -1.55 -33.80
CA VAL A 502 -17.86 -0.32 -34.42
C VAL A 502 -17.78 -0.47 -35.94
N PHE A 503 -18.93 -0.53 -36.58
CA PHE A 503 -19.08 -0.57 -38.04
C PHE A 503 -19.09 0.84 -38.58
N ILE A 504 -18.18 1.14 -39.48
CA ILE A 504 -17.93 2.48 -40.01
C ILE A 504 -18.06 2.44 -41.53
N ASN A 505 -19.00 3.21 -42.08
CA ASN A 505 -19.07 3.45 -43.52
C ASN A 505 -17.81 4.21 -43.96
N GLU A 506 -17.00 3.63 -44.84
CA GLU A 506 -15.73 4.21 -45.32
C GLU A 506 -15.93 5.51 -46.10
N ALA A 507 -17.08 5.67 -46.77
CA ALA A 507 -17.47 6.90 -47.43
C ALA A 507 -17.87 8.02 -46.43
N ALA A 508 -18.07 7.66 -45.16
CA ALA A 508 -18.48 8.51 -44.05
C ALA A 508 -17.63 8.21 -42.79
N SER A 509 -16.31 8.08 -42.93
CA SER A 509 -15.46 7.51 -41.86
C SER A 509 -15.29 8.35 -40.59
N TYR A 510 -15.58 9.66 -40.61
CA TYR A 510 -15.19 10.62 -39.54
C TYR A 510 -16.33 11.15 -38.63
N ASP A 511 -17.52 10.54 -38.63
CA ASP A 511 -18.69 10.98 -37.83
C ASP A 511 -19.20 9.79 -37.04
N PRO A 512 -19.02 9.78 -35.71
CA PRO A 512 -19.52 8.74 -34.82
C PRO A 512 -21.04 8.51 -34.89
N ALA A 513 -21.83 9.51 -35.30
CA ALA A 513 -23.29 9.37 -35.45
C ALA A 513 -23.69 8.51 -36.67
N LEU A 514 -22.74 8.25 -37.58
CA LEU A 514 -22.89 7.37 -38.74
C LEU A 514 -22.15 6.05 -38.56
N TRP A 515 -21.88 5.67 -37.31
CA TRP A 515 -21.32 4.38 -36.95
C TRP A 515 -22.40 3.55 -36.26
N THR A 516 -22.35 2.24 -36.46
CA THR A 516 -23.19 1.30 -35.73
C THR A 516 -22.32 0.46 -34.85
N THR A 517 -22.60 0.43 -33.55
CA THR A 517 -21.83 -0.37 -32.59
C THR A 517 -22.65 -1.56 -32.16
N LEU A 518 -22.07 -2.75 -32.31
CA LEU A 518 -22.56 -3.97 -31.68
C LEU A 518 -21.60 -4.36 -30.55
N THR A 519 -22.13 -4.67 -29.37
CA THR A 519 -21.37 -5.14 -28.22
C THR A 519 -21.55 -6.65 -28.09
N PHE A 520 -20.43 -7.37 -28.11
CA PHE A 520 -20.42 -8.82 -27.94
C PHE A 520 -19.90 -9.18 -26.55
N TYR A 521 -20.65 -10.04 -25.87
CA TYR A 521 -20.35 -10.59 -24.56
C TYR A 521 -19.99 -12.07 -24.72
N GLY A 522 -18.89 -12.49 -24.09
CA GLY A 522 -18.57 -13.91 -23.99
C GLY A 522 -19.55 -14.67 -23.09
N PRO A 523 -19.40 -16.01 -22.99
CA PRO A 523 -20.20 -16.80 -22.07
C PRO A 523 -20.06 -16.34 -20.61
N LYS A 524 -21.15 -16.45 -19.85
CA LYS A 524 -21.17 -16.16 -18.41
C LYS A 524 -20.09 -16.98 -17.70
N ALA A 525 -19.31 -16.32 -16.85
CA ALA A 525 -18.19 -16.93 -16.14
C ALA A 525 -18.33 -16.78 -14.62
N LYS A 526 -17.55 -17.59 -13.89
CA LYS A 526 -17.37 -17.41 -12.45
C LYS A 526 -16.61 -16.11 -12.17
N PRO A 527 -16.92 -15.39 -11.08
CA PRO A 527 -16.18 -14.17 -10.73
C PRO A 527 -14.68 -14.44 -10.52
N THR A 528 -13.83 -13.58 -11.08
CA THR A 528 -12.38 -13.65 -10.86
C THR A 528 -11.99 -12.78 -9.67
N LEU A 529 -11.23 -13.32 -8.72
CA LEU A 529 -10.85 -12.59 -7.51
C LEU A 529 -9.47 -11.94 -7.66
N ALA A 530 -9.35 -10.74 -7.11
CA ALA A 530 -8.14 -9.93 -7.08
C ALA A 530 -8.07 -9.14 -5.77
N THR A 531 -6.94 -8.48 -5.53
CA THR A 531 -6.74 -7.65 -4.34
C THR A 531 -7.74 -6.49 -4.27
N GLY A 532 -8.43 -6.38 -3.13
CA GLY A 532 -9.27 -5.24 -2.78
C GLY A 532 -8.54 -4.17 -1.96
N GLY A 533 -7.21 -4.28 -1.86
CA GLY A 533 -6.37 -3.51 -0.93
C GLY A 533 -6.17 -4.22 0.41
N ASP A 534 -5.50 -3.54 1.33
CA ASP A 534 -5.12 -4.14 2.62
C ASP A 534 -6.33 -4.44 3.52
N GLY A 535 -6.28 -5.61 4.17
CA GLY A 535 -7.17 -6.00 5.25
C GLY A 535 -6.73 -5.44 6.61
N SER A 536 -7.36 -5.91 7.69
CA SER A 536 -6.84 -5.66 9.04
C SER A 536 -5.51 -6.37 9.25
N THR A 537 -4.68 -5.83 10.16
CA THR A 537 -3.33 -6.32 10.49
C THR A 537 -3.23 -7.84 10.52
N GLY A 538 -2.26 -8.38 9.79
CA GLY A 538 -1.89 -9.80 9.80
C GLY A 538 -2.82 -10.74 9.01
N ASN A 539 -4.02 -10.31 8.62
CA ASN A 539 -4.87 -11.11 7.72
C ASN A 539 -4.26 -11.15 6.32
N THR A 540 -4.32 -12.33 5.69
CA THR A 540 -3.73 -12.55 4.36
C THR A 540 -4.72 -13.22 3.42
N VAL A 541 -4.58 -12.96 2.12
CA VAL A 541 -5.37 -13.59 1.06
C VAL A 541 -4.44 -13.99 -0.07
N ASP A 542 -4.49 -15.26 -0.47
CA ASP A 542 -3.84 -15.80 -1.66
C ASP A 542 -4.87 -15.89 -2.80
N TYR A 543 -4.79 -14.96 -3.75
CA TYR A 543 -5.70 -14.89 -4.89
C TYR A 543 -5.41 -15.90 -5.99
N ASN A 544 -4.29 -16.64 -5.92
CA ASN A 544 -3.99 -17.72 -6.87
C ASN A 544 -4.58 -19.05 -6.37
N LEU A 545 -4.50 -19.28 -5.05
CA LEU A 545 -5.03 -20.50 -4.41
C LEU A 545 -6.49 -20.34 -3.96
N PHE A 546 -7.02 -19.11 -3.94
CA PHE A 546 -8.31 -18.76 -3.34
C PHE A 546 -8.42 -19.23 -1.89
N THR A 547 -7.37 -18.94 -1.11
CA THR A 547 -7.32 -19.18 0.33
C THR A 547 -7.04 -17.87 1.08
N ALA A 548 -7.45 -17.79 2.34
CA ALA A 548 -7.16 -16.66 3.20
C ALA A 548 -6.93 -17.12 4.64
N ASN A 549 -6.03 -16.45 5.35
CA ASN A 549 -5.88 -16.61 6.78
C ASN A 549 -6.43 -15.37 7.48
N MET A 550 -7.42 -15.56 8.35
CA MET A 550 -7.99 -14.47 9.14
C MET A 550 -7.84 -14.75 10.63
N TYR A 551 -7.26 -13.81 11.36
CA TYR A 551 -7.20 -13.87 12.81
C TYR A 551 -8.61 -13.81 13.40
N ASN A 552 -8.86 -14.72 14.36
CA ASN A 552 -10.10 -14.88 15.08
C ASN A 552 -10.34 -13.72 16.08
N VAL A 553 -10.58 -12.54 15.54
CA VAL A 553 -10.88 -11.31 16.28
C VAL A 553 -12.14 -10.70 15.68
N VAL A 554 -13.15 -10.48 16.51
CA VAL A 554 -14.39 -9.82 16.08
C VAL A 554 -14.07 -8.43 15.53
N GLY A 555 -14.50 -8.17 14.30
CA GLY A 555 -14.22 -6.95 13.55
C GLY A 555 -12.98 -7.00 12.66
N SER A 556 -12.14 -8.05 12.75
CA SER A 556 -11.05 -8.27 11.77
C SER A 556 -11.65 -8.49 10.38
N TYR A 557 -10.94 -8.06 9.33
CA TYR A 557 -11.50 -8.04 7.99
C TYR A 557 -10.46 -8.29 6.90
N ILE A 558 -10.96 -8.73 5.74
CA ILE A 558 -10.24 -8.79 4.47
C ILE A 558 -11.00 -8.01 3.41
N LYS A 559 -10.31 -7.59 2.36
CA LYS A 559 -10.92 -6.97 1.18
C LYS A 559 -10.68 -7.84 -0.04
N VAL A 560 -11.74 -8.10 -0.79
CA VAL A 560 -11.69 -8.94 -1.99
C VAL A 560 -12.33 -8.17 -3.14
N LYS A 561 -11.57 -7.90 -4.20
CA LYS A 561 -12.09 -7.34 -5.45
C LYS A 561 -12.49 -8.52 -6.34
N ALA A 562 -13.73 -8.55 -6.80
CA ALA A 562 -14.21 -9.56 -7.74
C ALA A 562 -14.57 -8.88 -9.07
N MET A 563 -14.12 -9.45 -10.18
CA MET A 563 -14.50 -9.07 -11.54
C MET A 563 -15.56 -10.03 -12.04
N CYS A 564 -16.71 -9.50 -12.46
CA CYS A 564 -17.79 -10.28 -13.06
C CYS A 564 -18.67 -9.35 -13.90
N ILE A 565 -18.90 -9.70 -15.17
CA ILE A 565 -19.59 -8.84 -16.13
C ILE A 565 -21.05 -8.61 -15.73
N GLU A 566 -21.73 -9.66 -15.26
CA GLU A 566 -23.10 -9.60 -14.75
C GLU A 566 -23.18 -9.14 -13.28
N GLY A 567 -22.05 -8.69 -12.71
CA GLY A 567 -21.92 -8.35 -11.29
C GLY A 567 -21.74 -9.58 -10.39
N THR A 568 -21.34 -9.34 -9.15
CA THR A 568 -21.04 -10.40 -8.17
C THR A 568 -22.00 -10.36 -6.99
N LYS A 569 -22.55 -11.52 -6.65
CA LYS A 569 -23.31 -11.76 -5.41
C LYS A 569 -22.42 -12.47 -4.39
N LEU A 570 -22.21 -11.85 -3.25
CA LEU A 570 -21.49 -12.44 -2.12
C LEU A 570 -22.42 -13.36 -1.32
N VAL A 571 -21.96 -14.58 -1.02
CA VAL A 571 -22.63 -15.54 -0.15
C VAL A 571 -21.69 -15.91 0.99
N LEU A 572 -22.12 -15.60 2.20
CA LEU A 572 -21.38 -15.83 3.43
C LEU A 572 -21.85 -17.12 4.12
N PRO A 573 -21.04 -17.73 5.01
CA PRO A 573 -21.45 -18.86 5.83
C PRO A 573 -22.75 -18.61 6.61
N GLU A 574 -23.60 -19.63 6.69
CA GLU A 574 -24.99 -19.50 7.20
C GLU A 574 -25.08 -19.18 8.70
N ASN A 575 -24.08 -19.52 9.52
CA ASN A 575 -24.18 -19.27 10.96
C ASN A 575 -23.82 -17.83 11.35
N GLY A 576 -23.54 -16.94 10.40
CA GLY A 576 -23.25 -15.53 10.67
C GLY A 576 -21.88 -15.30 11.31
N GLU A 577 -20.91 -16.16 11.04
CA GLU A 577 -19.49 -15.97 11.39
C GLU A 577 -18.89 -14.73 10.71
N PHE A 578 -19.38 -14.42 9.51
CA PHE A 578 -18.92 -13.29 8.71
C PHE A 578 -20.07 -12.35 8.36
N VAL A 579 -19.72 -11.09 8.13
CA VAL A 579 -20.62 -10.06 7.60
C VAL A 579 -19.89 -9.22 6.56
N GLN A 580 -20.61 -8.70 5.58
CA GLN A 580 -20.10 -7.67 4.70
C GLN A 580 -20.20 -6.31 5.40
N GLU A 581 -19.11 -5.55 5.46
CA GLU A 581 -19.16 -4.16 5.89
C GLU A 581 -19.61 -3.27 4.73
N GLY A 582 -20.74 -2.58 4.94
CA GLY A 582 -21.29 -1.63 3.98
C GLY A 582 -21.72 -2.28 2.65
N GLU A 583 -22.05 -1.44 1.68
CA GLU A 583 -22.29 -1.89 0.31
C GLU A 583 -20.96 -2.13 -0.42
N ALA A 584 -20.96 -3.07 -1.37
CA ALA A 584 -19.77 -3.34 -2.18
C ALA A 584 -19.46 -2.11 -3.06
N VAL A 585 -18.20 -1.70 -3.09
CA VAL A 585 -17.76 -0.56 -3.92
C VAL A 585 -17.65 -1.05 -5.37
N LYS A 586 -18.45 -0.44 -6.27
CA LYS A 586 -18.52 -0.81 -7.69
C LYS A 586 -17.68 0.12 -8.56
N GLU A 587 -16.91 -0.45 -9.47
CA GLU A 587 -16.07 0.25 -10.44
C GLU A 587 -16.08 -0.54 -11.76
N GLY A 588 -16.95 -0.15 -12.70
CA GLY A 588 -17.22 -0.93 -13.92
C GLY A 588 -17.71 -2.34 -13.59
N TYR A 589 -17.09 -3.36 -14.17
CA TYR A 589 -17.34 -4.78 -13.89
C TYR A 589 -16.72 -5.33 -12.59
N TYR A 590 -16.11 -4.46 -11.77
CA TYR A 590 -15.50 -4.87 -10.52
C TYR A 590 -16.36 -4.48 -9.31
N SER A 591 -16.43 -5.38 -8.33
CA SER A 591 -17.04 -5.15 -7.02
C SER A 591 -16.03 -5.47 -5.92
N THR A 592 -15.76 -4.51 -5.03
CA THR A 592 -14.88 -4.70 -3.89
C THR A 592 -15.69 -4.93 -2.62
N PHE A 593 -15.47 -6.08 -1.98
CA PHE A 593 -16.15 -6.52 -0.77
C PHE A 593 -15.22 -6.38 0.43
N THR A 594 -15.70 -5.76 1.51
CA THR A 594 -15.03 -5.80 2.81
C THR A 594 -15.75 -6.83 3.68
N ILE A 595 -15.09 -7.93 4.01
CA ILE A 595 -15.68 -9.05 4.74
C ILE A 595 -15.08 -9.09 6.14
N LYS A 596 -15.93 -9.02 7.16
CA LYS A 596 -15.55 -8.97 8.58
C LYS A 596 -15.92 -10.24 9.32
N VAL A 597 -15.11 -10.59 10.31
CA VAL A 597 -15.48 -11.54 11.37
C VAL A 597 -16.54 -10.89 12.25
N ALA A 598 -17.76 -11.43 12.25
CA ALA A 598 -18.90 -10.88 12.99
C ALA A 598 -19.01 -11.42 14.42
N LYS A 599 -18.49 -12.63 14.66
CA LYS A 599 -18.44 -13.30 15.97
C LYS A 599 -17.24 -14.25 16.01
N ALA A 600 -16.87 -14.70 17.21
CA ALA A 600 -15.76 -15.62 17.40
C ALA A 600 -15.87 -16.87 16.51
N LEU A 601 -14.78 -17.17 15.81
CA LEU A 601 -14.56 -18.36 14.99
C LEU A 601 -14.01 -19.51 15.85
N THR A 602 -13.83 -20.68 15.22
CA THR A 602 -13.08 -21.79 15.82
C THR A 602 -11.71 -21.87 15.15
N ASP A 603 -10.64 -21.71 15.90
CA ASP A 603 -9.28 -21.71 15.35
C ASP A 603 -8.96 -23.02 14.62
N GLY A 604 -8.30 -22.90 13.46
CA GLY A 604 -7.99 -24.02 12.58
C GLY A 604 -9.14 -24.49 11.68
N ASN A 605 -10.38 -24.03 11.90
CA ASN A 605 -11.48 -24.33 10.99
C ASN A 605 -11.39 -23.51 9.70
N GLU A 606 -11.92 -24.10 8.62
CA GLU A 606 -12.08 -23.48 7.32
C GLU A 606 -13.53 -23.05 7.09
N TYR A 607 -13.70 -21.88 6.47
CA TYR A 607 -14.99 -21.28 6.15
C TYR A 607 -15.04 -20.91 4.67
N ALA A 608 -16.10 -21.33 3.98
CA ALA A 608 -16.27 -21.05 2.56
C ALA A 608 -17.03 -19.72 2.35
N ILE A 609 -16.39 -18.77 1.68
CA ILE A 609 -17.03 -17.55 1.19
C ILE A 609 -17.16 -17.65 -0.32
N LYS A 610 -18.38 -17.50 -0.83
CA LYS A 610 -18.66 -17.71 -2.26
C LYS A 610 -18.96 -16.38 -2.94
N PHE A 611 -18.34 -16.19 -4.10
CA PHE A 611 -18.60 -15.09 -5.02
C PHE A 611 -19.29 -15.68 -6.23
N GLN A 612 -20.58 -15.42 -6.36
CA GLN A 612 -21.43 -15.95 -7.43
C GLN A 612 -21.63 -14.91 -8.52
N ASN A 613 -21.73 -15.34 -9.76
CA ASN A 613 -22.27 -14.52 -10.84
C ASN A 613 -23.74 -14.19 -10.53
N SER A 614 -24.14 -12.92 -10.62
CA SER A 614 -25.51 -12.50 -10.23
C SER A 614 -26.60 -13.11 -11.10
N GLU A 615 -26.30 -13.46 -12.34
CA GLU A 615 -27.24 -13.97 -13.33
C GLU A 615 -27.07 -15.49 -13.59
N GLU A 616 -26.11 -16.14 -12.93
CA GLU A 616 -25.88 -17.60 -12.98
C GLU A 616 -25.23 -18.08 -11.67
N ALA A 617 -26.05 -18.39 -10.67
CA ALA A 617 -25.56 -18.73 -9.34
C ALA A 617 -24.67 -19.99 -9.30
N SER A 618 -24.74 -20.86 -10.31
CA SER A 618 -23.88 -22.04 -10.42
C SER A 618 -22.43 -21.69 -10.84
N ALA A 619 -22.21 -20.52 -11.42
CA ALA A 619 -20.90 -19.99 -11.76
C ALA A 619 -20.34 -19.20 -10.56
N GLU A 620 -19.64 -19.92 -9.67
CA GLU A 620 -19.11 -19.37 -8.42
C GLU A 620 -17.60 -19.61 -8.24
N THR A 621 -16.95 -18.67 -7.57
CA THR A 621 -15.59 -18.82 -7.03
C THR A 621 -15.66 -18.85 -5.52
N THR A 622 -15.07 -19.87 -4.90
CA THR A 622 -15.03 -20.03 -3.45
C THR A 622 -13.67 -19.61 -2.92
N LEU A 623 -13.67 -18.69 -1.95
CA LEU A 623 -12.53 -18.34 -1.12
C LEU A 623 -12.62 -19.13 0.19
N THR A 624 -11.63 -19.97 0.46
CA THR A 624 -11.54 -20.73 1.72
C THR A 624 -10.78 -19.92 2.76
N VAL A 625 -11.46 -19.51 3.83
CA VAL A 625 -10.88 -18.74 4.93
C VAL A 625 -10.55 -19.67 6.10
N THR A 626 -9.28 -19.78 6.46
CA THR A 626 -8.82 -20.47 7.66
C THR A 626 -8.76 -19.48 8.83
N ALA A 627 -9.43 -19.82 9.93
CA ALA A 627 -9.36 -19.04 11.16
C ALA A 627 -8.04 -19.29 11.90
N VAL A 628 -7.32 -18.23 12.23
CA VAL A 628 -6.03 -18.30 12.93
C VAL A 628 -6.19 -17.77 14.35
N ALA A 629 -5.60 -18.46 15.32
CA ALA A 629 -5.61 -18.06 16.72
C ALA A 629 -4.94 -16.68 16.89
N ALA A 630 -5.62 -15.77 17.57
CA ALA A 630 -5.13 -14.41 17.84
C ALA A 630 -4.64 -14.23 19.29
N GLY A 631 -4.97 -15.18 20.17
CA GLY A 631 -4.86 -15.01 21.61
C GLY A 631 -3.42 -14.92 22.15
N LEU A 632 -3.27 -14.22 23.26
CA LEU A 632 -2.00 -14.13 23.98
C LEU A 632 -1.81 -15.32 24.93
N SER A 633 -0.57 -15.76 25.12
CA SER A 633 -0.23 -16.70 26.20
C SER A 633 1.18 -16.47 26.74
N ALA A 634 1.41 -16.82 28.00
CA ALA A 634 2.72 -16.72 28.64
C ALA A 634 3.31 -18.11 28.97
N THR A 635 4.61 -18.25 28.74
CA THR A 635 5.40 -19.41 29.15
C THR A 635 6.74 -18.95 29.71
N LEU A 636 7.44 -19.85 30.41
CA LEU A 636 8.79 -19.61 30.89
C LEU A 636 9.78 -20.55 30.20
N GLU A 637 11.02 -20.07 30.06
CA GLU A 637 12.17 -20.86 29.62
C GLU A 637 13.34 -20.64 30.59
N ASN A 638 14.20 -21.65 30.76
CA ASN A 638 15.34 -21.63 31.68
C ASN A 638 14.96 -21.37 33.15
N ASN A 639 13.78 -21.83 33.58
CA ASN A 639 13.16 -21.45 34.84
C ASN A 639 13.08 -22.56 35.91
N SER A 640 13.38 -23.81 35.58
CA SER A 640 12.97 -25.02 36.33
C SER A 640 13.39 -25.11 37.80
N THR A 641 14.30 -24.24 38.25
CA THR A 641 14.77 -24.17 39.64
C THR A 641 14.53 -22.84 40.34
N TYR A 642 14.10 -21.78 39.62
CA TYR A 642 14.04 -20.41 40.15
C TYR A 642 12.69 -19.73 39.97
N ALA A 643 11.87 -20.18 39.01
CA ALA A 643 10.55 -19.61 38.80
C ALA A 643 9.56 -20.64 38.26
N THR A 644 8.32 -20.55 38.72
CA THR A 644 7.19 -21.34 38.22
C THR A 644 6.14 -20.39 37.65
N ILE A 645 5.39 -20.86 36.66
CA ILE A 645 4.26 -20.11 36.09
C ILE A 645 2.98 -20.93 36.27
N SER A 646 1.93 -20.24 36.66
CA SER A 646 0.57 -20.76 36.78
C SER A 646 -0.39 -19.75 36.19
N HIS A 647 -1.62 -20.16 35.89
CA HIS A 647 -2.65 -19.26 35.37
C HIS A 647 -4.00 -19.59 36.01
N SER A 648 -4.80 -18.56 36.31
CA SER A 648 -6.17 -18.73 36.80
C SER A 648 -7.17 -18.86 35.66
N ASP A 649 -6.85 -18.24 34.53
CA ASP A 649 -7.66 -18.16 33.32
C ASP A 649 -6.72 -17.89 32.12
N ALA A 650 -7.28 -17.68 30.92
CA ALA A 650 -6.50 -17.47 29.71
C ALA A 650 -5.78 -16.10 29.66
N SER A 651 -6.19 -15.12 30.48
CA SER A 651 -5.70 -13.74 30.46
C SER A 651 -4.83 -13.37 31.66
N THR A 652 -4.78 -14.21 32.70
CA THR A 652 -4.06 -13.91 33.95
C THR A 652 -3.11 -15.04 34.34
N TYR A 653 -1.83 -14.71 34.36
CA TYR A 653 -0.73 -15.59 34.74
C TYR A 653 -0.06 -15.07 36.00
N LYS A 654 0.37 -15.98 36.87
CA LYS A 654 1.19 -15.69 38.04
C LYS A 654 2.54 -16.39 37.89
N VAL A 655 3.61 -15.61 37.96
CA VAL A 655 4.99 -16.12 37.99
C VAL A 655 5.50 -16.02 39.42
N GLU A 656 5.72 -17.17 40.06
CA GLU A 656 6.34 -17.23 41.38
C GLU A 656 7.85 -17.37 41.23
N THR A 657 8.60 -16.40 41.76
CA THR A 657 10.06 -16.32 41.60
C THR A 657 10.78 -16.45 42.95
N ASP A 658 11.69 -17.41 43.05
CA ASP A 658 12.62 -17.55 44.17
C ASP A 658 13.81 -16.58 44.01
N ILE A 659 13.73 -15.45 44.70
CA ILE A 659 14.72 -14.38 44.57
C ILE A 659 16.12 -14.80 45.04
N ASP A 660 16.21 -15.69 46.04
CA ASP A 660 17.48 -16.12 46.62
C ASP A 660 18.29 -16.95 45.61
N LEU A 661 17.62 -17.80 44.84
CA LEU A 661 18.26 -18.61 43.82
C LEU A 661 18.44 -17.84 42.50
N LEU A 662 17.53 -16.91 42.20
CA LEU A 662 17.65 -16.04 41.03
C LEU A 662 18.81 -15.04 41.14
N ALA A 663 19.25 -14.67 42.34
CA ALA A 663 20.32 -13.67 42.53
C ALA A 663 21.61 -13.97 41.74
N ALA A 664 21.87 -15.24 41.39
CA ALA A 664 23.00 -15.67 40.57
C ALA A 664 22.64 -16.11 39.14
N ASN A 665 21.36 -15.98 38.72
CA ASN A 665 20.81 -16.57 37.51
C ASN A 665 19.80 -15.64 36.79
N THR A 666 19.31 -16.08 35.64
CA THR A 666 18.25 -15.40 34.87
C THR A 666 17.31 -16.43 34.25
N TYR A 667 16.05 -16.06 33.98
CA TYR A 667 15.12 -16.86 33.18
C TYR A 667 14.45 -16.00 32.11
N ASN A 668 13.76 -16.63 31.16
CA ASN A 668 13.06 -15.94 30.10
C ASN A 668 11.53 -16.03 30.29
N LEU A 669 10.84 -14.90 30.20
CA LEU A 669 9.39 -14.81 30.06
C LEU A 669 9.06 -14.70 28.57
N LYS A 670 8.33 -15.67 28.03
CA LYS A 670 7.93 -15.73 26.62
C LYS A 670 6.44 -15.45 26.49
N ILE A 671 6.09 -14.50 25.64
CA ILE A 671 4.72 -14.13 25.32
C ILE A 671 4.45 -14.48 23.87
N ALA A 672 3.57 -15.46 23.63
CA ALA A 672 3.07 -15.74 22.29
C ALA A 672 2.07 -14.65 21.90
N ALA A 673 2.37 -13.96 20.81
CA ALA A 673 1.60 -12.87 20.23
C ALA A 673 1.86 -12.85 18.71
N PRO A 674 0.97 -13.43 17.88
CA PRO A 674 1.22 -13.65 16.45
C PRO A 674 1.72 -12.42 15.67
N GLU A 675 1.14 -11.24 15.92
CA GLU A 675 1.58 -9.95 15.33
C GLU A 675 2.29 -9.04 16.36
N GLY A 676 2.67 -9.60 17.51
CA GLY A 676 3.25 -8.90 18.66
C GLY A 676 2.22 -8.25 19.60
N ALA A 677 2.72 -7.75 20.73
CA ALA A 677 1.93 -7.03 21.72
C ALA A 677 2.68 -5.78 22.19
N THR A 678 2.01 -4.91 22.94
CA THR A 678 2.65 -3.79 23.63
C THR A 678 2.78 -4.15 25.11
N ALA A 679 4.00 -4.23 25.61
CA ALA A 679 4.28 -4.51 27.02
C ALA A 679 4.31 -3.23 27.85
N ASN A 680 3.65 -3.25 29.00
CA ASN A 680 3.77 -2.23 30.04
C ASN A 680 4.48 -2.85 31.24
N ILE A 681 5.77 -2.58 31.36
CA ILE A 681 6.65 -3.13 32.40
C ILE A 681 6.91 -2.04 33.44
N PRO A 682 6.48 -2.21 34.70
CA PRO A 682 6.74 -1.23 35.75
C PRO A 682 8.24 -1.10 36.06
N SER A 683 8.74 0.13 36.12
CA SER A 683 10.14 0.41 36.51
C SER A 683 10.35 0.35 38.03
N GLY A 684 11.58 0.10 38.47
CA GLY A 684 11.97 0.20 39.89
C GLY A 684 11.42 -0.93 40.77
N LYS A 685 11.13 -2.09 40.17
CA LYS A 685 10.68 -3.30 40.87
C LYS A 685 11.85 -4.20 41.27
N TRP A 686 11.56 -5.19 42.12
CA TRP A 686 12.53 -6.16 42.63
C TRP A 686 13.05 -7.15 41.57
N LEU A 687 12.43 -7.17 40.38
CA LEU A 687 12.96 -7.80 39.19
C LEU A 687 13.27 -6.75 38.13
N THR A 688 14.36 -6.96 37.42
CA THR A 688 14.69 -6.24 36.18
C THR A 688 14.30 -7.14 35.01
N ILE A 689 13.56 -6.58 34.06
CA ILE A 689 13.05 -7.28 32.88
C ILE A 689 13.66 -6.56 31.67
N ASP A 690 14.68 -7.19 31.08
CA ASP A 690 15.51 -6.61 30.03
C ASP A 690 15.31 -7.32 28.69
N GLY A 691 15.38 -6.53 27.61
CA GLY A 691 15.41 -7.03 26.24
C GLY A 691 14.05 -7.53 25.76
N GLU A 692 13.67 -7.14 24.55
CA GLU A 692 12.59 -7.77 23.81
C GLU A 692 13.23 -8.38 22.55
N THR A 693 13.08 -9.69 22.38
CA THR A 693 13.38 -10.35 21.11
C THR A 693 12.10 -10.95 20.55
N VAL A 694 11.79 -10.62 19.29
CA VAL A 694 10.58 -11.09 18.62
C VAL A 694 10.98 -12.05 17.51
N THR A 695 10.60 -13.32 17.64
CA THR A 695 10.83 -14.36 16.64
C THR A 695 9.57 -15.19 16.50
N ASP A 696 9.08 -15.37 15.27
CA ASP A 696 7.92 -16.20 14.94
C ASP A 696 6.68 -15.95 15.82
N GLY A 697 6.35 -14.68 16.06
CA GLY A 697 5.20 -14.31 16.88
C GLY A 697 5.38 -14.59 18.38
N VAL A 698 6.62 -14.71 18.87
CA VAL A 698 6.92 -14.86 20.31
C VAL A 698 7.85 -13.74 20.76
N MET A 699 7.40 -12.95 21.73
CA MET A 699 8.21 -11.93 22.40
C MET A 699 8.89 -12.55 23.62
N THR A 700 10.22 -12.42 23.71
CA THR A 700 11.00 -12.98 24.83
C THR A 700 11.65 -11.86 25.63
N TYR A 701 11.46 -11.91 26.95
CA TYR A 701 12.01 -10.99 27.94
C TYR A 701 12.93 -11.73 28.91
N THR A 702 14.12 -11.20 29.16
CA THR A 702 15.05 -11.77 30.15
C THR A 702 14.78 -11.16 31.52
N VAL A 703 14.52 -12.01 32.51
CA VAL A 703 14.18 -11.63 33.88
C VAL A 703 15.35 -11.95 34.82
N LYS A 704 15.74 -10.96 35.63
CA LYS A 704 16.84 -11.05 36.62
C LYS A 704 16.49 -10.34 37.92
N ALA A 705 17.16 -10.71 39.01
CA ALA A 705 16.99 -10.04 40.31
C ALA A 705 17.57 -8.61 40.28
N THR A 706 16.83 -7.63 40.81
CA THR A 706 17.35 -6.27 41.00
C THR A 706 18.19 -6.22 42.27
N SER A 707 19.45 -5.78 42.18
CA SER A 707 20.37 -5.75 43.32
C SER A 707 19.95 -4.75 44.40
N GLY A 708 20.01 -5.15 45.68
CA GLY A 708 19.86 -4.25 46.82
C GLY A 708 18.41 -3.84 47.15
N VAL A 709 17.41 -4.50 46.54
CA VAL A 709 15.99 -4.22 46.81
C VAL A 709 15.51 -4.96 48.07
N THR A 710 14.73 -4.26 48.89
CA THR A 710 14.12 -4.81 50.12
C THR A 710 12.59 -4.87 50.08
N ASP A 711 11.96 -4.23 49.08
CA ASP A 711 10.52 -4.27 48.85
C ASP A 711 10.20 -5.28 47.73
N PHE A 712 9.47 -6.34 48.09
CA PHE A 712 9.10 -7.43 47.20
C PHE A 712 7.60 -7.47 46.90
N THR A 713 6.92 -6.32 46.98
CA THR A 713 5.51 -6.22 46.64
C THR A 713 5.27 -6.72 45.21
N ASP A 714 4.20 -7.50 45.04
CA ASP A 714 3.76 -8.00 43.74
C ASP A 714 3.55 -6.85 42.76
N PHE A 715 3.79 -7.13 41.48
CA PHE A 715 3.51 -6.18 40.43
C PHE A 715 3.10 -6.90 39.15
N ASP A 716 2.29 -6.22 38.35
CA ASP A 716 1.77 -6.75 37.10
C ASP A 716 2.57 -6.23 35.91
N ILE A 717 2.81 -7.12 34.96
CA ILE A 717 3.20 -6.76 33.61
C ILE A 717 1.99 -7.00 32.72
N THR A 718 1.55 -5.98 31.98
CA THR A 718 0.42 -6.13 31.06
C THR A 718 0.89 -6.12 29.62
N PHE A 719 0.40 -7.06 28.81
CA PHE A 719 0.65 -7.15 27.38
C PHE A 719 -0.65 -6.92 26.64
N THR A 720 -0.73 -5.83 25.88
CA THR A 720 -1.90 -5.50 25.06
C THR A 720 -1.70 -6.05 23.64
N ASN A 721 -2.60 -6.92 23.19
CA ASN A 721 -2.53 -7.56 21.88
C ASN A 721 -2.64 -6.50 20.76
N LYS A 722 -1.76 -6.56 19.75
CA LYS A 722 -1.84 -5.64 18.58
C LYS A 722 -2.99 -5.99 17.64
N LEU A 723 -3.44 -7.26 17.63
CA LEU A 723 -4.59 -7.71 16.84
C LEU A 723 -5.93 -7.29 17.47
N ASN A 724 -5.98 -7.19 18.79
CA ASN A 724 -7.16 -6.79 19.55
C ASN A 724 -6.74 -6.01 20.80
N THR A 725 -6.79 -4.69 20.75
CA THR A 725 -6.34 -3.84 21.87
C THR A 725 -7.20 -3.98 23.13
N SER A 726 -8.37 -4.61 23.04
CA SER A 726 -9.21 -4.93 24.20
C SER A 726 -8.74 -6.20 24.93
N GLU A 727 -7.93 -7.03 24.29
CA GLU A 727 -7.32 -8.21 24.88
C GLU A 727 -6.00 -7.83 25.57
N VAL A 728 -5.98 -8.00 26.89
CA VAL A 728 -4.82 -7.72 27.72
C VAL A 728 -4.48 -8.96 28.53
N LEU A 729 -3.25 -9.45 28.35
CA LEU A 729 -2.67 -10.50 29.17
C LEU A 729 -1.95 -9.86 30.36
N THR A 730 -2.26 -10.30 31.57
CA THR A 730 -1.61 -9.84 32.79
C THR A 730 -0.72 -10.95 33.34
N VAL A 731 0.55 -10.63 33.58
CA VAL A 731 1.50 -11.51 34.25
C VAL A 731 1.87 -10.87 35.59
N THR A 732 1.33 -11.40 36.68
CA THR A 732 1.66 -10.98 38.04
C THR A 732 2.96 -11.63 38.48
N MET A 733 3.96 -10.81 38.77
CA MET A 733 5.26 -11.22 39.30
C MET A 733 5.18 -11.28 40.82
N HIS A 734 5.28 -12.48 41.38
CA HIS A 734 5.15 -12.77 42.80
C HIS A 734 6.45 -13.33 43.36
N LYS A 735 6.87 -12.86 44.54
CA LYS A 735 8.02 -13.43 45.23
C LYS A 735 7.62 -14.75 45.91
N ALA A 736 8.33 -15.83 45.59
CA ALA A 736 8.21 -17.08 46.34
C ALA A 736 8.74 -16.90 47.79
N ALA A 737 8.15 -17.62 48.74
CA ALA A 737 8.61 -17.65 50.13
C ALA A 737 10.10 -17.99 50.20
N SER A 738 10.89 -17.33 51.05
CA SER A 738 12.34 -17.57 51.10
C SER A 738 12.66 -18.93 51.72
N LYS A 739 13.85 -19.45 51.44
CA LYS A 739 14.33 -20.68 52.08
C LYS A 739 15.21 -20.31 53.28
N PRO A 740 14.98 -20.85 54.49
CA PRO A 740 15.87 -20.62 55.63
C PRO A 740 17.31 -20.99 55.28
N LYS A 741 18.30 -20.27 55.82
CA LYS A 741 19.74 -20.49 55.57
C LYS A 741 20.48 -20.65 56.89
N PHE A 742 21.26 -21.73 57.02
CA PHE A 742 22.24 -21.90 58.08
C PHE A 742 23.46 -21.03 57.81
N ALA A 743 23.99 -20.43 58.87
CA ALA A 743 25.20 -19.64 58.86
C ALA A 743 26.04 -19.96 60.11
N GLU A 744 27.31 -19.58 60.10
CA GLU A 744 28.18 -19.72 61.27
C GLU A 744 27.62 -18.91 62.44
N ALA A 745 27.57 -19.54 63.62
CA ALA A 745 27.21 -18.85 64.85
C ALA A 745 28.39 -18.01 65.33
N THR A 746 28.19 -16.70 65.45
CA THR A 746 29.18 -15.76 66.01
C THR A 746 29.14 -15.70 67.55
N GLY A 747 28.23 -16.45 68.17
CA GLY A 747 28.03 -16.52 69.63
C GLY A 747 27.11 -17.67 70.03
N GLY A 748 27.11 -18.03 71.31
CA GLY A 748 26.38 -19.18 71.86
C GLY A 748 27.31 -20.19 72.54
N ALA A 749 26.78 -21.02 73.44
CA ALA A 749 27.58 -22.05 74.11
C ALA A 749 27.64 -23.31 73.23
N LYS A 750 28.85 -23.77 72.95
CA LYS A 750 29.10 -25.14 72.49
C LYS A 750 29.76 -25.92 73.61
N SER A 751 29.61 -27.25 73.59
CA SER A 751 30.43 -28.11 74.44
C SER A 751 31.88 -28.07 73.96
N ASP A 752 32.86 -28.00 74.88
CA ASP A 752 34.29 -27.97 74.53
C ASP A 752 34.75 -29.22 73.77
N PHE A 753 34.00 -30.31 73.91
CA PHE A 753 34.23 -31.61 73.28
C PHE A 753 33.47 -31.81 71.95
N ASN A 754 32.63 -30.86 71.53
CA ASN A 754 32.01 -30.92 70.20
C ASN A 754 32.71 -29.96 69.24
N GLU A 755 32.88 -30.39 67.99
CA GLU A 755 33.35 -29.51 66.93
C GLU A 755 32.24 -28.55 66.48
N ALA A 756 32.65 -27.49 65.78
CA ALA A 756 31.70 -26.59 65.15
C ALA A 756 30.99 -27.30 63.97
N PRO A 757 29.71 -27.01 63.72
CA PRO A 757 29.02 -27.49 62.52
C PRO A 757 29.71 -27.02 61.23
N VAL A 758 29.67 -27.85 60.19
CA VAL A 758 30.06 -27.48 58.83
C VAL A 758 28.86 -26.84 58.14
N ILE A 759 28.99 -25.55 57.80
CA ILE A 759 27.91 -24.74 57.25
C ILE A 759 27.90 -24.81 55.72
N ALA A 760 26.73 -25.12 55.14
CA ALA A 760 26.51 -25.17 53.71
C ALA A 760 25.09 -24.70 53.34
N ASP A 761 24.75 -23.49 53.78
CA ASP A 761 23.47 -22.78 53.61
C ASP A 761 22.24 -23.64 53.91
N TYR A 762 21.79 -24.45 52.94
CA TYR A 762 20.58 -25.24 53.01
C TYR A 762 20.77 -26.69 53.47
N ALA A 763 22.00 -27.20 53.48
CA ALA A 763 22.32 -28.62 53.77
C ALA A 763 23.62 -28.73 54.60
N SER A 764 23.55 -28.29 55.86
CA SER A 764 24.69 -28.26 56.78
C SER A 764 24.87 -29.61 57.50
N THR A 765 26.04 -29.86 58.08
CA THR A 765 26.32 -31.08 58.85
C THR A 765 27.01 -30.78 60.18
N ALA A 766 26.89 -31.68 61.15
CA ALA A 766 27.61 -31.59 62.42
C ALA A 766 27.93 -32.99 62.97
N SER A 767 28.96 -33.07 63.82
CA SER A 767 29.26 -34.25 64.62
C SER A 767 29.11 -33.89 66.09
N MET A 768 28.32 -34.67 66.84
CA MET A 768 28.06 -34.40 68.25
C MET A 768 28.13 -35.68 69.08
N TYR A 769 28.68 -35.59 70.28
CA TYR A 769 28.62 -36.70 71.23
C TYR A 769 27.21 -36.92 71.75
N LYS A 770 26.76 -38.18 71.72
CA LYS A 770 25.42 -38.60 72.17
C LYS A 770 25.34 -38.72 73.70
N ALA A 771 25.50 -37.59 74.39
CA ALA A 771 25.43 -37.48 75.84
C ALA A 771 24.51 -36.33 76.25
N ASN A 772 23.77 -36.47 77.36
CA ASN A 772 22.90 -35.40 77.87
C ASN A 772 23.74 -34.16 78.21
N GLY A 773 23.33 -32.99 77.72
CA GLY A 773 24.05 -31.72 77.86
C GLY A 773 25.06 -31.42 76.75
N SER A 774 25.27 -32.35 75.80
CA SER A 774 26.03 -32.06 74.58
C SER A 774 25.33 -30.99 73.75
N LYS A 775 26.06 -29.93 73.37
CA LYS A 775 25.48 -28.81 72.61
C LYS A 775 26.38 -28.25 71.52
N ILE A 776 25.72 -27.67 70.51
CA ILE A 776 26.31 -26.86 69.43
C ILE A 776 25.49 -25.58 69.26
N SER A 777 26.08 -24.57 68.65
CA SER A 777 25.41 -23.33 68.27
C SER A 777 25.41 -23.17 66.75
N ILE A 778 24.29 -22.72 66.19
CA ILE A 778 24.12 -22.41 64.78
C ILE A 778 23.42 -21.07 64.61
N LYS A 779 23.64 -20.39 63.49
CA LYS A 779 22.81 -19.26 63.07
C LYS A 779 21.86 -19.72 61.97
N VAL A 780 20.60 -19.31 62.04
CA VAL A 780 19.61 -19.49 60.96
C VAL A 780 19.06 -18.13 60.59
N THR A 781 19.04 -17.83 59.30
CA THR A 781 18.48 -16.61 58.75
C THR A 781 17.35 -16.95 57.79
N CYS A 782 16.22 -16.25 57.92
CA CYS A 782 15.09 -16.33 57.01
C CYS A 782 14.40 -14.97 57.02
N PRO A 783 14.17 -14.34 55.85
CA PRO A 783 13.41 -13.08 55.78
C PRO A 783 12.00 -13.20 56.36
N GLU A 784 11.29 -14.28 56.06
CA GLU A 784 10.00 -14.60 56.67
C GLU A 784 10.17 -15.42 57.95
N ALA A 785 9.07 -15.57 58.71
CA ALA A 785 9.05 -16.41 59.90
C ALA A 785 9.41 -17.88 59.57
N MET A 786 10.14 -18.51 60.49
CA MET A 786 10.56 -19.90 60.39
C MET A 786 10.34 -20.63 61.71
N THR A 787 10.22 -21.95 61.66
CA THR A 787 10.20 -22.86 62.82
C THR A 787 11.08 -24.08 62.55
N PHE A 788 11.47 -24.80 63.60
CA PHE A 788 12.04 -26.14 63.44
C PHE A 788 10.93 -27.18 63.53
N LEU A 789 10.98 -28.21 62.67
CA LEU A 789 9.95 -29.24 62.64
C LEU A 789 9.99 -30.11 63.91
N GLU A 790 8.86 -30.25 64.62
CA GLU A 790 8.80 -31.02 65.88
C GLU A 790 9.22 -32.49 65.72
N LYS A 791 8.90 -33.12 64.58
CA LYS A 791 9.30 -34.51 64.30
C LYS A 791 10.82 -34.71 64.28
N THR A 792 11.59 -33.63 64.18
CA THR A 792 13.05 -33.62 64.06
C THR A 792 13.78 -33.31 65.37
N THR A 793 13.05 -33.00 66.44
CA THR A 793 13.63 -32.56 67.73
C THR A 793 13.54 -33.62 68.83
N SER A 794 13.15 -34.87 68.52
CA SER A 794 13.09 -35.94 69.52
C SER A 794 14.49 -36.20 70.12
N GLY A 795 14.63 -36.05 71.44
CA GLY A 795 15.93 -36.15 72.13
C GLY A 795 16.80 -34.90 72.07
N LEU A 796 16.31 -33.82 71.46
CA LEU A 796 16.97 -32.51 71.36
C LEU A 796 16.11 -31.40 71.95
N THR A 797 16.76 -30.33 72.41
CA THR A 797 16.14 -29.04 72.72
C THR A 797 16.79 -27.98 71.84
N ILE A 798 15.96 -27.26 71.08
CA ILE A 798 16.42 -26.15 70.22
C ILE A 798 15.95 -24.84 70.84
N SER A 799 16.90 -24.05 71.34
CA SER A 799 16.62 -22.80 72.04
C SER A 799 17.01 -21.59 71.19
N ASN A 800 16.04 -20.71 70.91
CA ASN A 800 16.32 -19.42 70.27
C ASN A 800 17.03 -18.48 71.28
N LYS A 801 18.19 -17.96 70.90
CA LYS A 801 19.00 -17.05 71.71
C LYS A 801 18.95 -15.59 71.21
N GLY A 802 18.10 -15.30 70.23
CA GLY A 802 17.97 -13.98 69.60
C GLY A 802 18.84 -13.85 68.34
N GLU A 803 18.51 -12.89 67.48
CA GLU A 803 19.26 -12.55 66.24
C GLU A 803 19.52 -13.74 65.28
N GLY A 804 18.64 -14.73 65.31
CA GLY A 804 18.76 -15.95 64.50
C GLY A 804 19.76 -16.97 65.06
N LEU A 805 20.32 -16.76 66.26
CA LEU A 805 21.18 -17.74 66.92
C LEU A 805 20.34 -18.81 67.64
N TYR A 806 20.68 -20.07 67.42
CA TYR A 806 20.04 -21.21 68.04
C TYR A 806 21.07 -22.13 68.68
N GLU A 807 20.77 -22.58 69.89
CA GLU A 807 21.51 -23.62 70.60
C GLU A 807 20.76 -24.94 70.47
N ILE A 808 21.44 -25.97 69.99
CA ILE A 808 20.91 -27.33 69.88
C ILE A 808 21.60 -28.16 70.97
N GLU A 809 20.81 -28.64 71.93
CA GLU A 809 21.29 -29.41 73.08
C GLU A 809 20.63 -30.79 73.14
N VAL A 810 21.41 -31.82 73.46
CA VAL A 810 20.88 -33.17 73.73
C VAL A 810 20.25 -33.18 75.12
N ASN A 811 18.92 -33.23 75.19
CA ASN A 811 18.18 -33.32 76.45
C ASN A 811 17.87 -34.77 76.85
N ASN A 812 17.82 -35.68 75.88
CA ASN A 812 17.63 -37.11 76.14
C ASN A 812 18.34 -37.98 75.08
N ALA A 813 19.57 -38.38 75.39
CA ALA A 813 20.42 -39.22 74.55
C ALA A 813 19.79 -40.59 74.24
N THR A 814 18.91 -41.12 75.09
CA THR A 814 18.27 -42.43 74.86
C THR A 814 17.23 -42.40 73.74
N ALA A 815 16.67 -41.22 73.44
CA ALA A 815 15.73 -41.03 72.34
C ALA A 815 16.41 -40.97 70.97
N LEU A 816 17.74 -40.80 70.92
CA LEU A 816 18.54 -40.66 69.70
C LEU A 816 19.00 -42.04 69.19
N THR A 817 18.10 -42.86 68.66
CA THR A 817 18.43 -44.26 68.28
C THR A 817 19.12 -44.42 66.93
N ALA A 818 18.97 -43.45 66.02
CA ALA A 818 19.59 -43.46 64.70
C ALA A 818 21.07 -43.01 64.74
N ALA A 819 21.86 -43.42 63.75
CA ALA A 819 23.24 -42.96 63.59
C ALA A 819 23.33 -41.45 63.29
N THR A 820 22.27 -40.90 62.68
CA THR A 820 22.15 -39.48 62.35
C THR A 820 20.78 -38.93 62.71
N THR A 821 20.69 -37.64 63.02
CA THR A 821 19.44 -36.90 63.20
C THR A 821 19.44 -35.69 62.27
N GLU A 822 18.38 -35.50 61.51
CA GLU A 822 18.16 -34.27 60.74
C GLU A 822 17.45 -33.26 61.63
N VAL A 823 17.91 -32.01 61.64
CA VAL A 823 17.25 -30.85 62.23
C VAL A 823 16.80 -29.96 61.08
N ILE A 824 15.48 -29.76 60.92
CA ILE A 824 14.91 -29.11 59.75
C ILE A 824 14.33 -27.75 60.14
N ALA A 825 14.89 -26.67 59.61
CA ALA A 825 14.32 -25.32 59.67
C ALA A 825 13.39 -25.12 58.47
N GLN A 826 12.14 -24.75 58.72
CA GLN A 826 11.08 -24.58 57.72
C GLN A 826 10.53 -23.15 57.77
N ASN A 827 10.29 -22.56 56.58
CA ASN A 827 9.52 -21.32 56.47
C ASN A 827 8.05 -21.58 56.80
N THR A 828 7.46 -20.76 57.66
CA THR A 828 6.06 -20.95 58.12
C THR A 828 5.01 -20.26 57.26
N THR A 829 5.41 -19.62 56.16
CA THR A 829 4.47 -19.02 55.20
C THR A 829 3.59 -20.12 54.61
N ALA A 830 2.28 -19.90 54.50
CA ALA A 830 1.36 -20.88 53.91
C ALA A 830 1.78 -21.23 52.47
N GLY A 831 1.86 -22.52 52.14
CA GLY A 831 2.35 -23.00 50.84
C GLY A 831 3.88 -23.12 50.72
N ALA A 832 4.63 -22.80 51.78
CA ALA A 832 6.09 -22.88 51.81
C ALA A 832 6.63 -24.15 52.50
N GLU A 833 5.82 -25.21 52.63
CA GLU A 833 6.16 -26.41 53.43
C GLU A 833 7.38 -27.18 52.87
N SER A 834 7.71 -26.96 51.60
CA SER A 834 8.89 -27.51 50.92
C SER A 834 10.15 -26.64 51.06
N ARG A 835 10.03 -25.42 51.60
CA ARG A 835 11.10 -24.43 51.71
C ARG A 835 11.89 -24.64 53.00
N ASN A 836 12.68 -25.70 53.02
CA ASN A 836 13.36 -26.20 54.22
C ASN A 836 14.89 -26.17 54.09
N ALA A 837 15.60 -25.89 55.17
CA ALA A 837 17.02 -26.19 55.30
C ALA A 837 17.24 -27.31 56.32
N THR A 838 18.18 -28.19 56.02
CA THR A 838 18.50 -29.36 56.84
C THR A 838 19.90 -29.25 57.44
N LEU A 839 20.01 -29.52 58.74
CA LEU A 839 21.26 -29.79 59.43
C LEU A 839 21.30 -31.28 59.80
N THR A 840 22.24 -32.03 59.26
CA THR A 840 22.41 -33.45 59.58
C THR A 840 23.46 -33.63 60.68
N ILE A 841 23.03 -34.09 61.85
CA ILE A 841 23.89 -34.36 63.00
C ILE A 841 24.28 -35.85 63.00
N THR A 842 25.57 -36.15 62.99
CA THR A 842 26.13 -37.49 63.17
C THR A 842 26.49 -37.70 64.64
N TRP A 843 26.02 -38.80 65.22
CA TRP A 843 26.22 -39.08 66.64
C TRP A 843 27.52 -39.84 66.91
N LEU A 844 28.38 -39.26 67.74
CA LEU A 844 29.59 -39.89 68.27
C LEU A 844 29.26 -40.59 69.60
N ASP A 845 29.79 -41.79 69.80
CA ASP A 845 29.62 -42.52 71.06
C ASP A 845 30.46 -41.85 72.17
N PRO A 846 29.85 -41.39 73.28
CA PRO A 846 30.61 -40.77 74.37
C PRO A 846 31.28 -41.81 75.29
N ILE A 847 30.90 -43.09 75.20
CA ILE A 847 31.48 -44.15 76.01
C ILE A 847 32.80 -44.58 75.35
N PRO A 848 33.95 -44.49 76.05
CA PRO A 848 35.23 -44.95 75.53
C PRO A 848 35.15 -46.41 75.11
N ALA A 849 35.79 -46.77 74.01
CA ALA A 849 35.86 -48.13 73.50
C ALA A 849 37.26 -48.72 73.69
N PHE A 850 37.36 -50.04 73.58
CA PHE A 850 38.66 -50.72 73.59
C PHE A 850 38.69 -51.85 72.58
N THR A 851 39.90 -52.22 72.18
CA THR A 851 40.20 -53.43 71.42
C THR A 851 41.34 -54.17 72.09
N LEU A 852 41.29 -55.50 72.03
CA LEU A 852 42.41 -56.36 72.37
C LEU A 852 43.27 -56.55 71.10
N GLY A 853 44.59 -56.52 71.23
CA GLY A 853 45.50 -56.79 70.12
C GLY A 853 45.18 -58.12 69.43
N ALA A 854 45.15 -58.12 68.09
CA ALA A 854 44.66 -59.25 67.30
C ALA A 854 45.54 -60.51 67.41
N ASP A 855 46.82 -60.34 67.75
CA ASP A 855 47.82 -61.41 67.79
C ASP A 855 48.17 -61.83 69.24
N ASN A 856 47.17 -61.82 70.13
CA ASN A 856 47.39 -62.11 71.55
C ASN A 856 47.09 -63.58 71.89
N ASP A 857 48.14 -64.39 72.04
CA ASP A 857 48.02 -65.79 72.48
C ASP A 857 47.77 -65.93 74.00
N ALA A 858 48.08 -64.89 74.78
CA ALA A 858 47.99 -64.90 76.24
C ALA A 858 46.62 -64.45 76.78
N ALA A 859 45.77 -63.84 75.95
CA ALA A 859 44.47 -63.36 76.36
C ALA A 859 43.44 -63.36 75.22
N THR A 860 42.18 -63.60 75.56
CA THR A 860 41.07 -63.56 74.61
C THR A 860 39.90 -62.77 75.18
N LEU A 861 39.10 -62.15 74.32
CA LEU A 861 37.83 -61.55 74.71
C LEU A 861 36.82 -62.64 75.06
N ASP A 862 36.09 -62.49 76.16
CA ASP A 862 35.05 -63.42 76.55
C ASP A 862 33.85 -63.32 75.58
N GLY A 863 33.46 -64.46 74.99
CA GLY A 863 32.36 -64.51 74.02
C GLY A 863 30.98 -64.18 74.61
N SER A 864 30.82 -64.29 75.93
CA SER A 864 29.58 -63.99 76.67
C SER A 864 29.59 -62.62 77.36
N ASN A 865 30.76 -62.03 77.59
CA ASN A 865 30.91 -60.68 78.13
C ASN A 865 32.00 -59.89 77.38
N LYS A 866 31.58 -58.96 76.51
CA LYS A 866 32.50 -58.19 75.63
C LYS A 866 33.44 -57.23 76.36
N ASP A 867 33.18 -56.93 77.63
CA ASP A 867 34.06 -56.12 78.46
C ASP A 867 34.94 -56.99 79.39
N GLN A 868 34.98 -58.31 79.19
CA GLN A 868 35.87 -59.21 79.92
C GLN A 868 36.97 -59.76 79.00
N ILE A 869 38.20 -59.74 79.49
CA ILE A 869 39.37 -60.34 78.86
C ILE A 869 39.80 -61.52 79.74
N ASN A 870 39.75 -62.72 79.16
CA ASN A 870 40.20 -63.95 79.78
C ASN A 870 41.70 -64.14 79.50
N VAL A 871 42.49 -64.25 80.57
CA VAL A 871 43.94 -64.32 80.50
C VAL A 871 44.41 -65.73 80.84
N ILE A 872 45.16 -66.35 79.92
CA ILE A 872 45.55 -67.77 79.96
C ILE A 872 46.98 -67.88 80.51
N TYR A 873 47.12 -67.80 81.83
CA TYR A 873 48.39 -68.01 82.54
C TYR A 873 48.20 -69.10 83.60
N THR A 874 48.37 -70.36 83.20
CA THR A 874 47.98 -71.52 84.02
C THR A 874 48.90 -71.78 85.23
N SER A 875 50.14 -71.28 85.25
CA SER A 875 51.09 -71.42 86.37
C SER A 875 52.28 -70.47 86.24
N ALA A 876 53.05 -70.28 87.33
CA ALA A 876 54.34 -69.54 87.33
C ALA A 876 55.38 -70.07 86.31
N SER A 877 55.18 -71.30 85.82
CA SER A 877 56.03 -72.05 84.89
C SER A 877 55.65 -71.92 83.40
N ASP A 878 54.59 -71.18 83.06
CA ASP A 878 54.18 -70.96 81.66
C ASP A 878 55.13 -70.01 80.91
N ASN A 879 56.31 -70.49 80.53
CA ASN A 879 57.31 -69.71 79.80
C ASN A 879 56.85 -69.29 78.39
N THR A 880 55.81 -69.93 77.84
CA THR A 880 55.26 -69.67 76.51
C THR A 880 54.54 -68.32 76.47
N HIS A 881 53.68 -68.04 77.45
CA HIS A 881 52.93 -66.78 77.49
C HIS A 881 53.60 -65.74 78.38
N LYS A 882 54.46 -66.14 79.34
CA LYS A 882 55.00 -65.26 80.40
C LYS A 882 55.61 -63.94 79.91
N TYR A 883 56.19 -63.93 78.71
CA TYR A 883 56.82 -62.75 78.09
C TYR A 883 55.95 -62.08 77.02
N VAL A 884 54.78 -62.62 76.71
CA VAL A 884 53.84 -62.06 75.73
C VAL A 884 53.05 -60.93 76.40
N PRO A 885 53.10 -59.70 75.88
CA PRO A 885 52.33 -58.58 76.43
C PRO A 885 50.85 -58.68 76.02
N ILE A 886 49.98 -58.35 76.95
CA ILE A 886 48.54 -58.15 76.70
C ILE A 886 48.33 -56.68 76.36
N ALA A 887 48.30 -56.38 75.07
CA ALA A 887 48.07 -55.03 74.56
C ALA A 887 46.58 -54.74 74.38
N ILE A 888 46.11 -53.70 75.06
CA ILE A 888 44.75 -53.19 75.00
C ILE A 888 44.82 -51.76 74.46
N ALA A 889 44.23 -51.52 73.29
CA ALA A 889 44.11 -50.18 72.73
C ALA A 889 42.76 -49.58 73.16
N VAL A 890 42.80 -48.43 73.81
CA VAL A 890 41.63 -47.67 74.23
C VAL A 890 41.43 -46.48 73.30
N THR A 891 40.18 -46.23 72.92
CA THR A 891 39.76 -45.08 72.10
C THR A 891 38.67 -44.30 72.83
N GLY A 892 38.70 -42.97 72.76
CA GLY A 892 37.70 -42.13 73.42
C GLY A 892 38.08 -40.65 73.35
N TYR A 893 37.30 -39.79 74.00
CA TYR A 893 37.60 -38.37 74.05
C TYR A 893 38.86 -38.10 74.91
N LYS A 894 39.70 -37.16 74.47
CA LYS A 894 40.94 -36.80 75.18
C LYS A 894 40.68 -36.35 76.62
N GLY A 895 41.58 -36.71 77.52
CA GLY A 895 41.45 -36.44 78.96
C GLY A 895 40.51 -37.39 79.71
N SER A 896 39.89 -38.38 79.03
CA SER A 896 39.13 -39.43 79.72
C SER A 896 40.06 -40.21 80.65
N THR A 897 39.70 -40.33 81.93
CA THR A 897 40.57 -40.92 82.95
C THR A 897 40.53 -42.44 82.91
N ILE A 898 41.69 -43.07 83.09
CA ILE A 898 41.85 -44.52 83.15
C ILE A 898 42.29 -44.87 84.58
N ALA A 899 41.48 -45.68 85.26
CA ALA A 899 41.74 -46.15 86.60
C ALA A 899 41.87 -47.67 86.62
N TYR A 900 42.82 -48.16 87.40
CA TYR A 900 43.08 -49.58 87.57
C TYR A 900 42.73 -49.96 89.01
N THR A 901 41.90 -50.99 89.17
CA THR A 901 41.48 -51.49 90.49
C THR A 901 41.66 -53.00 90.56
N GLY A 902 42.02 -53.49 91.75
CA GLY A 902 42.64 -54.80 91.95
C GLY A 902 44.09 -54.64 92.43
N ASN A 903 44.73 -55.70 92.91
CA ASN A 903 46.11 -55.64 93.38
C ASN A 903 47.04 -55.74 92.14
N THR A 904 47.29 -54.60 91.49
CA THR A 904 47.86 -54.42 90.13
C THR A 904 49.35 -54.80 89.96
N SER A 905 49.89 -55.62 90.86
CA SER A 905 51.19 -56.28 90.68
C SER A 905 51.19 -57.69 91.26
N THR A 906 50.01 -58.34 91.30
CA THR A 906 49.89 -59.72 91.76
C THR A 906 50.30 -60.69 90.68
N TRP A 907 49.39 -61.10 89.80
CA TRP A 907 49.65 -62.10 88.76
C TRP A 907 49.94 -61.48 87.38
N LEU A 908 49.78 -60.17 87.22
CA LEU A 908 50.26 -59.36 86.08
C LEU A 908 51.01 -58.12 86.56
N ASN A 909 52.02 -57.73 85.79
CA ASN A 909 52.77 -56.48 85.93
C ASN A 909 52.38 -55.52 84.80
N HIS A 910 52.26 -54.22 85.11
CA HIS A 910 52.04 -53.19 84.11
C HIS A 910 53.33 -52.87 83.35
N THR A 911 53.27 -52.90 82.02
CA THR A 911 54.35 -52.38 81.15
C THR A 911 53.98 -51.03 80.55
N GLU A 912 52.70 -50.80 80.27
CA GLU A 912 52.14 -49.49 79.94
C GLU A 912 50.83 -49.26 80.69
N SER A 913 50.75 -48.17 81.46
CA SER A 913 49.59 -47.88 82.33
C SER A 913 49.26 -46.38 82.33
N PRO A 914 48.74 -45.84 81.20
CA PRO A 914 48.33 -44.45 81.12
C PRO A 914 47.21 -44.15 82.11
N THR A 915 47.22 -42.96 82.68
CA THR A 915 46.16 -42.49 83.59
C THR A 915 45.03 -41.76 82.87
N GLU A 916 45.21 -41.45 81.58
CA GLU A 916 44.23 -40.75 80.75
C GLU A 916 44.41 -41.06 79.25
N ILE A 917 43.37 -40.82 78.47
CA ILE A 917 43.43 -40.84 77.01
C ILE A 917 44.14 -39.58 76.50
N ALA A 918 45.20 -39.76 75.71
CA ALA A 918 46.02 -38.66 75.19
C ALA A 918 45.25 -37.79 74.17
N GLU A 919 45.85 -36.66 73.77
CA GLU A 919 45.24 -35.71 72.81
C GLU A 919 44.81 -36.35 71.48
N GLY A 920 45.49 -37.42 71.05
CA GLY A 920 45.13 -38.18 69.84
C GLY A 920 43.88 -39.05 69.96
N GLY A 921 43.19 -39.05 71.11
CA GLY A 921 41.98 -39.85 71.34
C GLY A 921 42.24 -41.33 71.57
N THR A 922 43.50 -41.71 71.80
CA THR A 922 43.92 -43.11 72.02
C THR A 922 44.83 -43.24 73.24
N ALA A 923 44.79 -44.39 73.89
CA ALA A 923 45.74 -44.80 74.91
C ALA A 923 46.06 -46.30 74.76
N ALA A 924 47.32 -46.68 74.96
CA ALA A 924 47.74 -48.08 74.98
C ALA A 924 47.94 -48.54 76.42
N ILE A 925 47.38 -49.69 76.76
CA ILE A 925 47.54 -50.33 78.07
C ILE A 925 48.19 -51.69 77.82
N GLU A 926 49.27 -51.98 78.53
CA GLU A 926 49.97 -53.25 78.39
C GLU A 926 50.22 -53.90 79.75
N PHE A 927 49.95 -55.21 79.80
CA PHE A 927 50.28 -56.06 80.92
C PHE A 927 51.19 -57.20 80.48
N THR A 928 52.03 -57.71 81.38
CA THR A 928 52.78 -58.96 81.17
C THR A 928 52.83 -59.75 82.47
N GLN A 929 52.91 -61.08 82.39
CA GLN A 929 53.14 -61.89 83.60
C GLN A 929 54.57 -61.73 84.13
N ASN A 930 55.52 -61.37 83.26
CA ASN A 930 56.91 -61.20 83.66
C ASN A 930 57.08 -60.04 84.68
N GLY A 931 57.77 -60.32 85.78
CA GLY A 931 57.97 -59.33 86.85
C GLY A 931 56.75 -59.11 87.76
N CYS A 932 55.72 -59.96 87.69
CA CYS A 932 54.60 -59.93 88.62
C CYS A 932 55.04 -60.36 90.05
N GLY A 933 54.41 -59.82 91.08
CA GLY A 933 54.79 -60.03 92.48
C GLY A 933 54.33 -61.37 93.07
N ASN A 934 53.21 -61.92 92.60
CA ASN A 934 52.70 -63.25 92.94
C ASN A 934 51.84 -63.84 91.81
N SER A 935 52.44 -64.72 91.01
CA SER A 935 51.79 -65.38 89.88
C SER A 935 50.62 -66.30 90.27
N ASP A 936 50.46 -66.64 91.54
CA ASP A 936 49.44 -67.60 92.02
C ASP A 936 48.12 -66.94 92.42
N GLU A 937 48.08 -65.61 92.53
CA GLU A 937 46.86 -64.86 92.79
C GLU A 937 45.86 -64.98 91.63
N THR A 938 44.59 -64.78 91.94
CA THR A 938 43.46 -64.93 90.99
C THR A 938 42.47 -63.77 91.04
N ALA A 939 42.74 -62.72 91.84
CA ALA A 939 41.86 -61.57 91.91
C ALA A 939 41.79 -60.84 90.57
N ASP A 940 40.58 -60.51 90.12
CA ASP A 940 40.35 -59.81 88.87
C ASP A 940 41.02 -58.43 88.86
N ILE A 941 41.56 -58.06 87.70
CA ILE A 941 42.07 -56.70 87.45
C ILE A 941 41.00 -55.95 86.65
N THR A 942 40.55 -54.83 87.17
CA THR A 942 39.52 -54.01 86.53
C THR A 942 40.12 -52.70 86.02
N ILE A 943 39.96 -52.44 84.72
CA ILE A 943 40.31 -51.17 84.07
C ILE A 943 39.02 -50.40 83.86
N THR A 944 38.85 -49.30 84.59
CA THR A 944 37.70 -48.41 84.43
C THR A 944 38.14 -47.18 83.67
N ILE A 945 37.59 -46.98 82.47
CA ILE A 945 37.82 -45.82 81.63
C ILE A 945 36.58 -44.93 81.76
N THR A 946 36.73 -43.79 82.44
CA THR A 946 35.65 -42.83 82.64
C THR A 946 35.77 -41.71 81.61
N SER A 947 34.70 -41.49 80.84
CA SER A 947 34.68 -40.46 79.81
C SER A 947 34.90 -39.08 80.42
N ALA A 948 35.75 -38.27 79.78
CA ALA A 948 35.85 -36.85 80.10
C ALA A 948 34.65 -36.04 79.58
N ILE A 949 33.78 -36.65 78.77
CA ILE A 949 32.51 -36.06 78.37
C ILE A 949 31.54 -36.17 79.56
N PRO A 950 30.99 -35.04 80.06
CA PRO A 950 29.96 -35.08 81.10
C PRO A 950 28.78 -35.96 80.67
N ASN A 951 28.33 -36.83 81.57
CA ASN A 951 27.29 -37.84 81.29
C ASN A 951 27.65 -38.84 80.17
N GLY A 952 28.93 -38.92 79.78
CA GLY A 952 29.42 -39.84 78.75
C GLY A 952 29.58 -41.28 79.21
N GLY A 953 29.42 -41.54 80.51
CA GLY A 953 29.53 -42.87 81.10
C GLY A 953 30.97 -43.35 81.27
N SER A 954 31.10 -44.61 81.68
CA SER A 954 32.37 -45.29 81.85
C SER A 954 32.30 -46.66 81.20
N ARG A 955 33.44 -47.15 80.70
CA ARG A 955 33.61 -48.55 80.31
C ARG A 955 34.50 -49.25 81.33
N THR A 956 34.08 -50.43 81.76
CA THR A 956 34.80 -51.22 82.77
C THR A 956 35.24 -52.54 82.16
N ILE A 957 36.53 -52.67 81.91
CA ILE A 957 37.14 -53.87 81.34
C ILE A 957 37.64 -54.74 82.50
N THR A 958 37.28 -56.02 82.52
CA THR A 958 37.71 -56.96 83.57
C THR A 958 38.68 -57.99 82.99
N LEU A 959 39.92 -58.01 83.47
CA LEU A 959 40.89 -59.06 83.18
C LEU A 959 40.75 -60.16 84.23
N LYS A 960 40.39 -61.35 83.79
CA LYS A 960 40.24 -62.55 84.64
C LYS A 960 41.27 -63.59 84.27
N LYS A 961 41.92 -64.15 85.28
CA LYS A 961 42.82 -65.29 85.09
C LYS A 961 41.99 -66.57 84.91
N GLN A 962 42.32 -67.38 83.90
CA GLN A 962 41.71 -68.70 83.67
C GLN A 962 42.57 -69.85 84.20
#